data_AF-A0A1E5UG74-F1
#
_entry.id   AF-A0A1E5UG74-F1
#
_cell.length_a   1.000
_cell.length_b   1.000
_cell.length_c   1.000
_cell.angle_alpha   90.00
_cell.angle_beta   90.00
_cell.angle_gamma   90.00
#
_symmetry.space_group_name_H-M   'P 1'
#
loop_
_entity.id
_entity.type
_entity.pdbx_description
1 polymer ?
#
loop_
_entity_poly.entity_id
_entity_poly.type
_entity_poly.pdbx_seq_one_letter_code
_entity_poly.pdbx_strand_id
1 'polypeptide(L)'
;MTFAQIILPLNLKGTFTYKVSEEFLSKIEVGMRVLVPFGGKKIYTGIVAEIHHNEPETFLPKDIHSLLDAEPIVPKQQLKFWNWLSEYYLCNIGEIYRFAFPSSLKLESETYLKRNPNEEINWEVLDANEIYLLQALEVKSLVSLSEIEAFIPKKEIVKTVKALIDEQLILIDEKIYEKYKAKEVAYLKIDENILGNLSEILQSLTKAKKQKDLFLTILEVQQTQNQPLRKSQFFENGVFNASHLRGLVEKNLVQEYYLQKDRIETYEGEIENLEKLSEVQEKALTEINEGFCEGKNVLLHGVTSSGKTHLYLEKIEETIANGKNVLFLLPEIALTKQIIQRLEKKYGKQLGFYHQKLTDFEKVEVWRKVKNNEIKILIGTRSSLFLPFQNLGLIIIDEEHDAAYKPREVKPFFNAKDAALVLANYYQAKAILGSATPSVESYYAAKNGKLKYVFLGERFGEVALPKYEIINFKEAQESKLSVGHFSQYLIDKISENLEHKKQTIILHNRRGYANVVECESCGHVTYCSNCDVVMTYHKSTNELKCHYCGHKAQKPKICPKCQSTNLNTRGIGIEQIEEETQKIFKEAQVERMDVDSMRKKFAYEKLYEKIESGEAEIVVGTQMISKGLDFDNIELVAIPKADALLYVQDFRAEERAYQLITQVSGRAGRNSGKGKIYIQTYNPYHPLFELIKEENSAKIYEHFLKEREQFLYPPFVKLVLIELKHRKEEKLQRASQFLSSVLQKYLPLPCILGPEKAPIGKINLLYQYQILLKLPRGKKYQEYKDYLLKSLEEFQEITAYKSIKIDTFVDF
;
A
#
# COMPACT_ATOMS: atom_id res chain seq x y z
N MET A 1 -37.17 -10.24 -24.20
CA MET A 1 -36.94 -10.01 -22.76
C MET A 1 -35.61 -9.29 -22.57
N THR A 2 -35.38 -8.63 -21.44
CA THR A 2 -34.11 -7.94 -21.16
C THR A 2 -33.33 -8.70 -20.10
N PHE A 3 -32.02 -8.84 -20.30
CA PHE A 3 -31.10 -9.57 -19.46
C PHE A 3 -29.91 -8.69 -19.09
N ALA A 4 -29.27 -9.01 -17.97
CA ALA A 4 -28.07 -8.31 -17.51
C ALA A 4 -26.96 -9.31 -17.17
N GLN A 5 -25.74 -8.98 -17.58
CA GLN A 5 -24.52 -9.66 -17.16
C GLN A 5 -24.03 -9.05 -15.86
N ILE A 6 -23.92 -9.85 -14.81
CA ILE A 6 -23.58 -9.42 -13.47
C ILE A 6 -22.21 -9.95 -13.05
N ILE A 7 -21.32 -9.05 -12.64
CA ILE A 7 -20.05 -9.39 -11.99
C ILE A 7 -20.35 -9.71 -10.52
N LEU A 8 -19.95 -10.88 -10.06
CA LEU A 8 -20.05 -11.30 -8.65
C LEU A 8 -18.68 -11.24 -7.98
N PRO A 9 -18.58 -11.02 -6.65
CA PRO A 9 -17.31 -10.92 -5.92
C PRO A 9 -16.70 -12.32 -5.65
N LEU A 10 -16.83 -13.22 -6.62
CA LEU A 10 -16.46 -14.62 -6.55
C LEU A 10 -15.25 -14.91 -7.41
N ASN A 11 -14.44 -15.88 -7.00
CA ASN A 11 -13.34 -16.37 -7.82
C ASN A 11 -13.84 -17.38 -8.87
N LEU A 12 -14.72 -16.89 -9.76
CA LEU A 12 -15.31 -17.64 -10.86
C LEU A 12 -15.07 -16.89 -12.17
N LYS A 13 -14.99 -17.65 -13.27
CA LYS A 13 -14.71 -17.10 -14.59
C LYS A 13 -15.91 -16.32 -15.14
N GLY A 14 -15.67 -15.10 -15.61
CA GLY A 14 -16.63 -14.29 -16.35
C GLY A 14 -17.74 -13.65 -15.50
N THR A 15 -18.85 -13.35 -16.17
CA THR A 15 -20.07 -12.76 -15.63
C THR A 15 -21.22 -13.76 -15.63
N PHE A 16 -22.30 -13.45 -14.93
CA PHE A 16 -23.47 -14.31 -14.82
C PHE A 16 -24.72 -13.60 -15.34
N THR A 17 -25.52 -14.29 -16.14
CA THR A 17 -26.72 -13.73 -16.76
C THR A 17 -27.93 -13.83 -15.84
N TYR A 18 -28.61 -12.71 -15.66
CA TYR A 18 -29.88 -12.62 -14.92
C TYR A 18 -30.95 -11.94 -15.77
N LYS A 19 -32.21 -12.30 -15.52
CA LYS A 19 -33.36 -11.65 -16.13
C LYS A 19 -33.66 -10.34 -15.41
N VAL A 20 -33.93 -9.29 -16.17
CA VAL A 20 -34.34 -7.98 -15.64
C VAL A 20 -35.86 -7.97 -15.52
N SER A 21 -36.36 -7.84 -14.30
CA SER A 21 -37.79 -7.68 -14.02
C SER A 21 -38.35 -6.39 -14.63
N GLU A 22 -39.63 -6.38 -15.00
CA GLU A 22 -40.27 -5.22 -15.65
C GLU A 22 -40.16 -3.93 -14.83
N GLU A 23 -40.20 -4.05 -13.51
CA GLU A 23 -40.03 -2.95 -12.55
C GLU A 23 -38.67 -2.21 -12.64
N PHE A 24 -37.65 -2.87 -13.20
CA PHE A 24 -36.29 -2.32 -13.29
C PHE A 24 -35.91 -1.90 -14.70
N LEU A 25 -36.72 -2.21 -15.73
CA LEU A 25 -36.37 -1.95 -17.13
C LEU A 25 -36.05 -0.48 -17.43
N SER A 26 -36.76 0.45 -16.79
CA SER A 26 -36.55 1.90 -16.97
C SER A 26 -35.47 2.51 -16.07
N LYS A 27 -34.91 1.73 -15.13
CA LYS A 27 -34.00 2.21 -14.08
C LYS A 27 -32.61 1.57 -14.13
N ILE A 28 -32.50 0.34 -14.62
CA ILE A 28 -31.24 -0.39 -14.58
C ILE A 28 -30.22 0.18 -15.57
N GLU A 29 -29.02 0.44 -15.08
CA GLU A 29 -27.90 0.90 -15.89
C GLU A 29 -26.63 0.10 -15.60
N VAL A 30 -25.73 0.09 -16.58
CA VAL A 30 -24.38 -0.47 -16.44
C VAL A 30 -23.63 0.29 -15.35
N GLY A 31 -23.02 -0.44 -14.42
CA GLY A 31 -22.28 0.10 -13.27
C GLY A 31 -23.10 0.26 -11.99
N MET A 32 -24.40 -0.09 -12.01
CA MET A 32 -25.24 -0.16 -10.80
C MET A 32 -24.97 -1.44 -10.00
N ARG A 33 -25.15 -1.39 -8.68
CA ARG A 33 -25.21 -2.60 -7.85
C ARG A 33 -26.58 -3.21 -7.88
N VAL A 34 -26.58 -4.54 -7.93
CA VAL A 34 -27.79 -5.36 -7.89
C VAL A 34 -27.64 -6.49 -6.89
N LEU A 35 -28.76 -6.84 -6.29
CA LEU A 35 -28.87 -7.99 -5.42
C LEU A 35 -29.33 -9.19 -6.24
N VAL A 36 -28.54 -10.27 -6.24
CA VAL A 36 -28.84 -11.46 -7.05
C VAL A 36 -28.61 -12.77 -6.29
N PRO A 37 -29.41 -13.81 -6.56
CA PRO A 37 -29.20 -15.14 -6.00
C PRO A 37 -28.13 -15.92 -6.76
N PHE A 38 -27.29 -16.68 -6.06
CA PHE A 38 -26.27 -17.54 -6.69
C PHE A 38 -26.07 -18.86 -5.93
N GLY A 39 -25.96 -19.98 -6.64
CA GLY A 39 -25.61 -21.29 -6.06
C GLY A 39 -26.60 -21.89 -5.04
N GLY A 40 -27.85 -21.42 -4.99
CA GLY A 40 -28.88 -21.88 -4.05
C GLY A 40 -29.59 -20.72 -3.38
N LYS A 41 -29.60 -20.69 -2.04
CA LYS A 41 -30.19 -19.61 -1.20
C LYS A 41 -29.27 -18.41 -0.98
N LYS A 42 -28.01 -18.46 -1.42
CA LYS A 42 -27.05 -17.37 -1.17
C LYS A 42 -27.36 -16.16 -2.06
N ILE A 43 -27.20 -14.98 -1.48
CA ILE A 43 -27.45 -13.69 -2.11
C ILE A 43 -26.14 -12.91 -2.12
N TYR A 44 -25.84 -12.30 -3.27
CA TYR A 44 -24.64 -11.51 -3.48
C TYR A 44 -24.99 -10.13 -4.02
N THR A 45 -24.18 -9.15 -3.64
CA THR A 45 -24.14 -7.85 -4.31
C THR A 45 -23.25 -7.93 -5.53
N GLY A 46 -23.85 -7.89 -6.72
CA GLY A 46 -23.15 -7.84 -7.99
C GLY A 46 -23.17 -6.45 -8.64
N ILE A 47 -22.36 -6.28 -9.68
CA ILE A 47 -22.32 -5.07 -10.51
C ILE A 47 -22.82 -5.41 -11.91
N VAL A 48 -23.73 -4.57 -12.44
CA VAL A 48 -24.21 -4.69 -13.84
C VAL A 48 -23.06 -4.33 -14.78
N ALA A 49 -22.58 -5.32 -15.55
CA ALA A 49 -21.52 -5.14 -16.53
C ALA A 49 -22.06 -4.82 -17.93
N GLU A 50 -23.16 -5.47 -18.31
CA GLU A 50 -23.79 -5.34 -19.63
C GLU A 50 -25.29 -5.58 -19.51
N ILE A 51 -26.07 -4.95 -20.40
CA ILE A 51 -27.51 -5.19 -20.57
C ILE A 51 -27.73 -5.61 -22.03
N HIS A 52 -28.44 -6.71 -22.25
CA HIS A 52 -28.69 -7.27 -23.58
C HIS A 52 -30.09 -7.89 -23.71
N HIS A 53 -30.48 -8.24 -24.94
CA HIS A 53 -31.78 -8.87 -25.25
C HIS A 53 -31.67 -10.34 -25.68
N ASN A 54 -30.46 -10.88 -25.72
CA ASN A 54 -30.21 -12.28 -26.10
C ASN A 54 -30.63 -13.24 -24.97
N GLU A 55 -31.61 -14.09 -25.25
CA GLU A 55 -32.10 -15.09 -24.29
C GLU A 55 -31.14 -16.29 -24.21
N PRO A 56 -30.77 -16.76 -23.00
CA PRO A 56 -29.90 -17.93 -22.88
C PRO A 56 -30.59 -19.21 -23.33
N GLU A 57 -29.98 -19.97 -24.24
CA GLU A 57 -30.54 -21.22 -24.75
C GLU A 57 -30.34 -22.41 -23.79
N THR A 58 -29.29 -22.37 -22.96
CA THR A 58 -28.81 -23.54 -22.21
C THR A 58 -29.27 -23.57 -20.74
N PHE A 59 -29.86 -22.48 -20.24
CA PHE A 59 -30.35 -22.40 -18.87
C PHE A 59 -31.45 -21.35 -18.72
N LEU A 60 -32.29 -21.50 -17.71
CA LEU A 60 -33.27 -20.50 -17.32
C LEU A 60 -32.61 -19.46 -16.37
N PRO A 61 -32.49 -18.19 -16.77
CA PRO A 61 -31.90 -17.16 -15.91
C PRO A 61 -32.82 -16.83 -14.74
N LYS A 62 -32.23 -16.62 -13.56
CA LYS A 62 -32.95 -16.11 -12.39
C LYS A 62 -33.17 -14.60 -12.51
N ASP A 63 -34.16 -14.09 -11.79
CA ASP A 63 -34.42 -12.64 -11.75
C ASP A 63 -33.46 -11.89 -10.84
N ILE A 64 -33.22 -10.62 -11.17
CA ILE A 64 -32.59 -9.66 -10.24
C ILE A 64 -33.56 -9.38 -9.09
N HIS A 65 -33.10 -9.50 -7.84
CA HIS A 65 -33.95 -9.29 -6.68
C HIS A 65 -34.20 -7.81 -6.38
N SER A 66 -33.17 -6.97 -6.51
CA SER A 66 -33.26 -5.53 -6.21
C SER A 66 -32.12 -4.75 -6.88
N LEU A 67 -32.39 -3.49 -7.24
CA LEU A 67 -31.36 -2.48 -7.48
C LEU A 67 -30.97 -1.85 -6.12
N LEU A 68 -29.67 -1.61 -5.88
CA LEU A 68 -29.21 -1.02 -4.60
C LEU A 68 -28.91 0.49 -4.70
N ASP A 69 -28.74 0.98 -5.92
CA ASP A 69 -28.34 2.35 -6.22
C ASP A 69 -29.36 3.00 -7.16
N ALA A 70 -29.54 4.32 -7.02
CA ALA A 70 -30.34 5.12 -7.94
C ALA A 70 -29.58 5.47 -9.23
N GLU A 71 -28.25 5.49 -9.16
CA GLU A 71 -27.35 5.84 -10.26
C GLU A 71 -26.15 4.88 -10.27
N PRO A 72 -25.48 4.67 -11.42
CA PRO A 72 -24.26 3.89 -11.50
C PRO A 72 -23.22 4.36 -10.48
N ILE A 73 -22.63 3.41 -9.75
CA ILE A 73 -21.55 3.70 -8.79
C ILE A 73 -20.17 3.35 -9.35
N VAL A 74 -20.13 2.59 -10.45
CA VAL A 74 -18.90 2.27 -11.20
C VAL A 74 -18.99 2.87 -12.59
N PRO A 75 -18.13 3.84 -12.94
CA PRO A 75 -18.08 4.41 -14.29
C PRO A 75 -17.79 3.36 -15.36
N LYS A 76 -18.27 3.58 -16.59
CA LYS A 76 -18.05 2.66 -17.72
C LYS A 76 -16.55 2.48 -18.04
N GLN A 77 -15.76 3.55 -17.92
CA GLN A 77 -14.31 3.54 -18.07
C GLN A 77 -13.67 2.59 -17.07
N GLN A 78 -14.19 2.56 -15.84
CA GLN A 78 -13.71 1.69 -14.77
C GLN A 78 -14.02 0.22 -15.05
N LEU A 79 -15.21 -0.10 -15.59
CA LEU A 79 -15.54 -1.46 -16.03
C LEU A 79 -14.66 -1.92 -17.19
N LYS A 80 -14.39 -1.06 -18.18
CA LYS A 80 -13.44 -1.37 -19.26
C LYS A 80 -12.04 -1.65 -18.72
N PHE A 81 -11.59 -0.86 -17.74
CA PHE A 81 -10.32 -1.08 -17.07
C PHE A 81 -10.27 -2.41 -16.30
N TRP A 82 -11.36 -2.81 -15.63
CA TRP A 82 -11.44 -4.11 -14.96
C TRP A 82 -11.41 -5.28 -15.94
N ASN A 83 -12.12 -5.17 -17.06
CA ASN A 83 -12.06 -6.18 -18.13
C ASN A 83 -10.63 -6.31 -18.66
N TRP A 84 -9.98 -5.19 -18.97
CA TRP A 84 -8.58 -5.21 -19.39
C TRP A 84 -7.67 -5.85 -18.34
N LEU A 85 -7.83 -5.53 -17.06
CA LEU A 85 -7.05 -6.16 -15.98
C LEU A 85 -7.27 -7.67 -15.93
N SER A 86 -8.53 -8.11 -16.04
CA SER A 86 -8.92 -9.52 -16.00
C SER A 86 -8.27 -10.29 -17.14
N GLU A 87 -8.42 -9.78 -18.36
CA GLU A 87 -7.82 -10.35 -19.55
C GLU A 87 -6.31 -10.28 -19.47
N TYR A 88 -5.73 -9.10 -19.20
CA TYR A 88 -4.30 -8.84 -19.20
C TYR A 88 -3.54 -9.75 -18.22
N TYR A 89 -3.98 -9.77 -16.96
CA TYR A 89 -3.33 -10.52 -15.87
C TYR A 89 -3.86 -11.94 -15.67
N LEU A 90 -4.75 -12.43 -16.55
CA LEU A 90 -5.31 -13.78 -16.49
C LEU A 90 -5.96 -14.07 -15.13
N CYS A 91 -6.68 -13.08 -14.58
CA CYS A 91 -7.36 -13.19 -13.30
C CYS A 91 -8.87 -13.02 -13.47
N ASN A 92 -9.66 -13.52 -12.52
CA ASN A 92 -11.11 -13.46 -12.64
C ASN A 92 -11.61 -12.06 -12.29
N ILE A 93 -12.58 -11.55 -13.07
CA ILE A 93 -13.15 -10.21 -12.83
C ILE A 93 -13.79 -10.07 -11.45
N GLY A 94 -14.30 -11.15 -10.87
CA GLY A 94 -14.80 -11.15 -9.50
C GLY A 94 -13.70 -10.97 -8.43
N GLU A 95 -12.46 -11.41 -8.68
CA GLU A 95 -11.32 -11.12 -7.82
C GLU A 95 -10.96 -9.64 -7.88
N ILE A 96 -11.04 -9.03 -9.07
CA ILE A 96 -10.84 -7.58 -9.26
C ILE A 96 -11.91 -6.81 -8.50
N TYR A 97 -13.19 -7.16 -8.67
CA TYR A 97 -14.29 -6.52 -7.92
C TYR A 97 -14.08 -6.64 -6.41
N ARG A 98 -13.69 -7.83 -5.92
CA ARG A 98 -13.40 -8.03 -4.50
C ARG A 98 -12.24 -7.18 -4.00
N PHE A 99 -11.22 -6.93 -4.82
CA PHE A 99 -10.11 -6.05 -4.45
C PHE A 99 -10.46 -4.56 -4.56
N ALA A 100 -11.23 -4.19 -5.59
CA ALA A 100 -11.57 -2.82 -5.95
C ALA A 100 -12.50 -2.15 -4.93
N PHE A 101 -13.51 -2.88 -4.48
CA PHE A 101 -14.58 -2.32 -3.64
C PHE A 101 -14.28 -2.41 -2.14
N PRO A 102 -14.70 -1.42 -1.32
CA PRO A 102 -14.81 -1.57 0.13
C PRO A 102 -15.72 -2.74 0.54
N SER A 103 -15.44 -3.42 1.65
CA SER A 103 -16.26 -4.57 2.10
C SER A 103 -17.68 -4.14 2.50
N SER A 104 -17.84 -2.99 3.13
CA SER A 104 -19.13 -2.41 3.55
C SER A 104 -20.06 -2.11 2.38
N LEU A 105 -19.55 -2.01 1.15
CA LEU A 105 -20.38 -1.84 -0.06
C LEU A 105 -20.79 -3.18 -0.70
N LYS A 106 -20.27 -4.32 -0.20
CA LYS A 106 -20.54 -5.68 -0.67
C LYS A 106 -21.41 -6.42 0.35
N LEU A 107 -22.74 -6.28 0.25
CA LEU A 107 -23.63 -7.10 1.07
C LEU A 107 -23.57 -8.56 0.57
N GLU A 108 -23.29 -9.51 1.46
CA GLU A 108 -23.27 -10.95 1.19
C GLU A 108 -24.18 -11.70 2.17
N SER A 109 -24.79 -12.82 1.79
CA SER A 109 -25.71 -13.58 2.68
C SER A 109 -25.12 -14.09 4.01
N GLU A 110 -23.80 -13.99 4.23
CA GLU A 110 -23.10 -14.28 5.51
C GLU A 110 -22.81 -13.00 6.33
N THR A 111 -23.31 -11.84 5.89
CA THR A 111 -23.26 -10.57 6.62
C THR A 111 -24.15 -10.66 7.86
N TYR A 112 -23.53 -10.53 9.05
CA TYR A 112 -24.25 -10.36 10.31
C TYR A 112 -24.53 -8.89 10.54
N LEU A 113 -25.70 -8.57 11.06
CA LEU A 113 -26.08 -7.24 11.52
C LEU A 113 -26.06 -7.24 13.04
N LYS A 114 -25.59 -6.15 13.64
CA LYS A 114 -25.69 -5.85 15.07
C LYS A 114 -26.37 -4.50 15.23
N ARG A 115 -27.07 -4.30 16.34
CA ARG A 115 -27.54 -2.96 16.72
C ARG A 115 -26.35 -2.03 16.95
N ASN A 116 -26.46 -0.77 16.52
CA ASN A 116 -25.52 0.26 16.94
C ASN A 116 -25.84 0.65 18.40
N PRO A 117 -24.93 0.40 19.38
CA PRO A 117 -25.21 0.71 20.78
C PRO A 117 -25.05 2.21 21.10
N ASN A 118 -24.67 3.02 20.11
CA ASN A 118 -24.31 4.42 20.30
C ASN A 118 -25.42 5.39 19.87
N GLU A 119 -26.47 4.89 19.22
CA GLU A 119 -27.61 5.66 18.72
C GLU A 119 -28.87 5.28 19.50
N GLU A 120 -29.67 6.28 19.87
CA GLU A 120 -30.99 6.06 20.47
C GLU A 120 -32.03 5.79 19.38
N ILE A 121 -32.84 4.75 19.57
CA ILE A 121 -33.85 4.37 18.59
C ILE A 121 -35.10 5.21 18.84
N ASN A 122 -35.43 6.08 17.88
CA ASN A 122 -36.74 6.71 17.85
C ASN A 122 -37.75 5.80 17.14
N TRP A 123 -38.48 5.01 17.92
CA TRP A 123 -39.46 4.04 17.41
C TRP A 123 -40.64 4.66 16.66
N GLU A 124 -40.91 5.96 16.82
CA GLU A 124 -42.06 6.62 16.20
C GLU A 124 -41.86 6.95 14.72
N VAL A 125 -40.62 6.92 14.24
CA VAL A 125 -40.24 7.34 12.87
C VAL A 125 -39.97 6.12 11.96
N LEU A 126 -39.93 4.92 12.53
CA LEU A 126 -39.52 3.71 11.83
C LEU A 126 -40.68 2.99 11.15
N ASP A 127 -40.40 2.36 10.01
CA ASP A 127 -41.35 1.48 9.35
C ASP A 127 -41.48 0.12 10.06
N ALA A 128 -42.52 -0.65 9.71
CA ALA A 128 -42.78 -1.93 10.38
C ALA A 128 -41.61 -2.93 10.27
N ASN A 129 -40.93 -2.99 9.12
CA ASN A 129 -39.80 -3.91 8.92
C ASN A 129 -38.57 -3.46 9.70
N GLU A 130 -38.35 -2.15 9.79
CA GLU A 130 -37.27 -1.54 10.57
C GLU A 130 -37.43 -1.85 12.05
N ILE A 131 -38.66 -1.71 12.57
CA ILE A 131 -39.03 -2.08 13.93
C ILE A 131 -38.75 -3.57 14.18
N TYR A 132 -39.21 -4.46 13.28
CA TYR A 132 -38.99 -5.90 13.44
C TYR A 132 -37.50 -6.27 13.45
N LEU A 133 -36.69 -5.66 12.59
CA LEU A 133 -35.26 -5.92 12.56
C LEU A 133 -34.55 -5.41 13.82
N LEU A 134 -34.91 -4.22 14.31
CA LEU A 134 -34.33 -3.67 15.53
C LEU A 134 -34.73 -4.46 16.77
N GLN A 135 -35.99 -4.91 16.87
CA GLN A 135 -36.44 -5.81 17.93
C GLN A 135 -35.71 -7.17 17.89
N ALA A 136 -35.53 -7.74 16.69
CA ALA A 136 -34.74 -8.95 16.53
C ALA A 136 -33.29 -8.75 17.00
N LEU A 137 -32.71 -7.58 16.76
CA LEU A 137 -31.36 -7.20 17.19
C LEU A 137 -31.26 -6.84 18.69
N GLU A 138 -32.37 -6.50 19.36
CA GLU A 138 -32.44 -6.39 20.82
C GLU A 138 -32.38 -7.77 21.48
N VAL A 139 -33.07 -8.75 20.90
CA VAL A 139 -33.12 -10.13 21.43
C VAL A 139 -31.84 -10.90 21.09
N LYS A 140 -31.33 -10.75 19.87
CA LYS A 140 -30.08 -11.34 19.40
C LYS A 140 -29.08 -10.25 19.07
N SER A 141 -27.93 -10.27 19.75
CA SER A 141 -26.84 -9.33 19.49
C SER A 141 -26.32 -9.33 18.04
N LEU A 142 -26.54 -10.44 17.32
CA LEU A 142 -26.18 -10.63 15.93
C LEU A 142 -27.27 -11.40 15.18
N VAL A 143 -27.69 -10.89 14.04
CA VAL A 143 -28.65 -11.54 13.15
C VAL A 143 -28.09 -11.55 11.73
N SER A 144 -28.00 -12.72 11.08
CA SER A 144 -27.56 -12.80 9.69
C SER A 144 -28.68 -12.45 8.71
N LEU A 145 -28.34 -12.04 7.49
CA LEU A 145 -29.34 -11.82 6.43
C LEU A 145 -30.26 -13.04 6.21
N SER A 146 -29.74 -14.27 6.33
CA SER A 146 -30.55 -15.49 6.23
C SER A 146 -31.55 -15.68 7.38
N GLU A 147 -31.25 -15.16 8.58
CA GLU A 147 -32.17 -15.19 9.72
C GLU A 147 -33.27 -14.13 9.57
N ILE A 148 -32.95 -12.99 8.95
CA ILE A 148 -33.92 -11.92 8.66
C ILE A 148 -34.98 -12.37 7.66
N GLU A 149 -34.64 -13.27 6.73
CA GLU A 149 -35.60 -13.85 5.79
C GLU A 149 -36.78 -14.58 6.47
N ALA A 150 -36.65 -14.95 7.75
CA ALA A 150 -37.72 -15.61 8.49
C ALA A 150 -38.86 -14.65 8.87
N PHE A 151 -38.61 -13.34 8.95
CA PHE A 151 -39.57 -12.36 9.46
C PHE A 151 -39.70 -11.09 8.61
N ILE A 152 -38.82 -10.85 7.63
CA ILE A 152 -38.95 -9.76 6.65
C ILE A 152 -38.96 -10.34 5.22
N PRO A 153 -39.90 -9.94 4.35
CA PRO A 153 -39.94 -10.39 2.96
C PRO A 153 -38.63 -10.07 2.21
N LYS A 154 -38.09 -11.03 1.45
CA LYS A 154 -36.78 -10.91 0.77
C LYS A 154 -36.56 -9.63 -0.03
N LYS A 155 -37.62 -9.08 -0.65
CA LYS A 155 -37.57 -7.84 -1.44
C LYS A 155 -37.38 -6.59 -0.56
N GLU A 156 -37.88 -6.63 0.68
CA GLU A 156 -37.85 -5.51 1.63
C GLU A 156 -36.65 -5.55 2.58
N ILE A 157 -36.00 -6.72 2.75
CA ILE A 157 -34.85 -6.89 3.67
C ILE A 157 -33.79 -5.83 3.39
N VAL A 158 -33.37 -5.68 2.13
CA VAL A 158 -32.25 -4.81 1.81
C VAL A 158 -32.62 -3.34 1.90
N LYS A 159 -33.86 -2.97 1.56
CA LYS A 159 -34.37 -1.61 1.77
C LYS A 159 -34.33 -1.24 3.25
N THR A 160 -34.87 -2.13 4.09
CA THR A 160 -34.90 -2.00 5.56
C THR A 160 -33.49 -1.90 6.14
N VAL A 161 -32.60 -2.81 5.75
CA VAL A 161 -31.21 -2.84 6.22
C VAL A 161 -30.47 -1.59 5.77
N LYS A 162 -30.66 -1.13 4.53
CA LYS A 162 -30.04 0.08 4.00
C LYS A 162 -30.51 1.33 4.75
N ALA A 163 -31.82 1.48 4.95
CA ALA A 163 -32.39 2.60 5.68
C ALA A 163 -31.82 2.68 7.12
N LEU A 164 -31.81 1.56 7.84
CA LEU A 164 -31.23 1.51 9.19
C LEU A 164 -29.70 1.68 9.24
N ILE A 165 -28.96 1.35 8.17
CA ILE A 165 -27.52 1.61 8.08
C ILE A 165 -27.26 3.09 7.76
N ASP A 166 -28.03 3.68 6.84
CA ASP A 166 -27.93 5.08 6.46
C ASP A 166 -28.24 6.00 7.67
N GLU A 167 -29.23 5.62 8.49
CA GLU A 167 -29.57 6.24 9.79
C GLU A 167 -28.66 5.78 10.95
N GLN A 168 -27.65 4.95 10.68
CA GLN A 168 -26.68 4.43 11.66
C GLN A 168 -27.28 3.62 12.83
N LEU A 169 -28.54 3.19 12.79
CA LEU A 169 -29.20 2.41 13.84
C LEU A 169 -28.72 0.95 13.93
N ILE A 170 -28.24 0.38 12.81
CA ILE A 170 -27.62 -0.95 12.76
C ILE A 170 -26.24 -0.90 12.09
N LEU A 171 -25.38 -1.85 12.45
CA LEU A 171 -24.02 -2.01 11.94
C LEU A 171 -23.86 -3.40 11.35
N ILE A 172 -23.03 -3.52 10.32
CA ILE A 172 -22.58 -4.82 9.83
C ILE A 172 -21.48 -5.34 10.75
N ASP A 173 -21.65 -6.56 11.28
CA ASP A 173 -20.66 -7.29 12.07
C ASP A 173 -19.92 -8.30 11.17
N GLU A 174 -18.88 -7.82 10.51
CA GLU A 174 -17.83 -8.69 9.98
C GLU A 174 -16.89 -8.98 11.16
N LYS A 175 -16.78 -10.25 11.59
CA LYS A 175 -15.87 -10.60 12.68
C LYS A 175 -14.48 -9.96 12.44
N ILE A 176 -14.10 -9.16 13.44
CA ILE A 176 -12.86 -8.39 13.63
C ILE A 176 -12.84 -7.01 12.93
N TYR A 177 -13.38 -5.97 13.57
CA TYR A 177 -12.63 -4.88 14.25
C TYR A 177 -13.58 -3.82 14.84
N GLU A 178 -13.04 -3.07 15.78
CA GLU A 178 -13.70 -2.23 16.77
C GLU A 178 -14.60 -1.12 16.21
N LYS A 179 -15.62 -0.79 17.01
CA LYS A 179 -16.75 0.10 16.71
C LYS A 179 -16.31 1.51 16.30
N TYR A 180 -16.95 2.00 15.24
CA TYR A 180 -17.02 3.43 14.93
C TYR A 180 -17.94 4.13 15.95
N LYS A 181 -17.41 5.15 16.64
CA LYS A 181 -18.17 6.32 17.11
C LYS A 181 -17.61 7.53 16.36
N ALA A 182 -18.47 8.41 15.86
CA ALA A 182 -18.04 9.75 15.49
C ALA A 182 -17.34 10.39 16.71
N LYS A 183 -16.23 11.10 16.50
CA LYS A 183 -15.53 11.77 17.61
C LYS A 183 -16.29 13.05 17.92
N GLU A 184 -17.32 12.93 18.75
CA GLU A 184 -17.97 14.08 19.34
C GLU A 184 -17.03 14.70 20.37
N VAL A 185 -16.69 15.96 20.14
CA VAL A 185 -15.92 16.73 21.11
C VAL A 185 -16.92 17.60 21.86
N ALA A 186 -16.90 17.51 23.19
CA ALA A 186 -17.71 18.37 24.05
C ALA A 186 -17.17 19.79 24.07
N TYR A 187 -18.06 20.77 23.94
CA TYR A 187 -17.81 22.20 24.02
C TYR A 187 -18.67 22.83 25.11
N LEU A 188 -18.22 23.97 25.63
CA LEU A 188 -18.89 24.74 26.68
C LEU A 188 -19.35 26.10 26.14
N LYS A 189 -20.49 26.59 26.63
CA LYS A 189 -20.98 27.95 26.35
C LYS A 189 -21.67 28.53 27.60
N ILE A 190 -21.47 29.82 27.84
CA ILE A 190 -22.28 30.62 28.77
C ILE A 190 -23.30 31.39 27.93
N ASP A 191 -24.57 31.29 28.28
CA ASP A 191 -25.66 32.03 27.61
C ASP A 191 -25.49 33.54 27.88
N GLU A 192 -25.61 34.35 26.84
CA GLU A 192 -25.46 35.81 26.92
C GLU A 192 -26.55 36.45 27.79
N ASN A 193 -27.72 35.82 27.88
CA ASN A 193 -28.83 36.27 28.73
C ASN A 193 -28.49 36.26 30.24
N ILE A 194 -27.49 35.48 30.64
CA ILE A 194 -27.07 35.31 32.04
C ILE A 194 -26.09 36.42 32.47
N LEU A 195 -25.47 37.12 31.52
CA LEU A 195 -24.46 38.16 31.79
C LEU A 195 -25.03 39.40 32.48
N GLY A 196 -26.33 39.68 32.34
CA GLY A 196 -27.00 40.80 33.00
C GLY A 196 -27.02 40.71 34.53
N ASN A 197 -26.95 39.50 35.11
CA ASN A 197 -27.03 39.23 36.56
C ASN A 197 -25.71 38.73 37.15
N LEU A 198 -24.57 39.13 36.57
CA LEU A 198 -23.24 38.64 36.97
C LEU A 198 -22.96 38.79 38.48
N SER A 199 -23.41 39.89 39.09
CA SER A 199 -23.23 40.17 40.52
C SER A 199 -23.92 39.14 41.42
N GLU A 200 -25.15 38.74 41.08
CA GLU A 200 -25.93 37.75 41.84
C GLU A 200 -25.34 36.34 41.67
N ILE A 201 -24.88 36.02 40.47
CA ILE A 201 -24.23 34.73 40.17
C ILE A 201 -22.93 34.58 40.94
N LEU A 202 -22.09 35.62 40.96
CA LEU A 202 -20.83 35.60 41.70
C LEU A 202 -21.04 35.54 43.21
N GLN A 203 -22.16 36.07 43.73
CA GLN A 203 -22.59 35.93 45.12
C GLN A 203 -23.04 34.49 45.43
N SER A 204 -23.81 33.85 44.54
CA SER A 204 -24.27 32.47 44.71
C SER A 204 -23.12 31.44 44.72
N LEU A 205 -22.00 31.75 44.06
CA LEU A 205 -20.80 30.91 43.98
C LEU A 205 -19.74 31.23 45.05
N THR A 206 -20.00 32.16 45.98
CA THR A 206 -19.03 32.59 47.02
C THR A 206 -18.50 31.45 47.89
N LYS A 207 -19.36 30.49 48.27
CA LYS A 207 -18.96 29.31 49.06
C LYS A 207 -18.26 28.23 48.21
N ALA A 208 -18.38 28.28 46.88
CA ALA A 208 -17.84 27.30 45.95
C ALA A 208 -16.71 27.91 45.09
N LYS A 209 -15.60 28.27 45.74
CA LYS A 209 -14.47 29.02 45.15
C LYS A 209 -13.99 28.45 43.81
N LYS A 210 -13.82 27.12 43.71
CA LYS A 210 -13.39 26.44 42.47
C LYS A 210 -14.42 26.47 41.34
N GLN A 211 -15.72 26.51 41.64
CA GLN A 211 -16.77 26.68 40.62
C GLN A 211 -16.79 28.13 40.12
N LYS A 212 -16.62 29.10 41.03
CA LYS A 212 -16.50 30.51 40.69
C LYS A 212 -15.32 30.79 39.77
N ASP A 213 -14.16 30.24 40.10
CA ASP A 213 -12.94 30.39 39.30
C ASP A 213 -13.11 29.78 37.90
N LEU A 214 -13.68 28.56 37.79
CA LEU A 214 -13.95 27.91 36.50
C LEU A 214 -14.95 28.71 35.65
N PHE A 215 -16.00 29.26 36.26
CA PHE A 215 -16.98 30.10 35.58
C PHE A 215 -16.34 31.38 35.00
N LEU A 216 -15.48 32.05 35.78
CA LEU A 216 -14.76 33.23 35.32
C LEU A 216 -13.77 32.91 34.19
N THR A 217 -13.04 31.78 34.28
CA THR A 217 -12.13 31.34 33.21
C THR A 217 -12.89 31.01 31.92
N ILE A 218 -14.05 30.33 31.99
CA ILE A 218 -14.86 30.06 30.79
C ILE A 218 -15.36 31.38 30.18
N LEU A 219 -15.80 32.33 31.00
CA LEU A 219 -16.28 33.64 30.55
C LEU A 219 -15.19 34.48 29.86
N GLU A 220 -13.99 34.51 30.44
CA GLU A 220 -12.84 35.23 29.87
C GLU A 220 -12.44 34.67 28.50
N VAL A 221 -12.37 33.35 28.36
CA VAL A 221 -12.03 32.70 27.08
C VAL A 221 -13.15 32.90 26.05
N GLN A 222 -14.42 32.89 26.46
CA GLN A 222 -15.56 33.18 25.57
C GLN A 222 -15.52 34.60 24.99
N GLN A 223 -15.06 35.58 25.77
CA GLN A 223 -14.99 36.98 25.34
C GLN A 223 -13.73 37.29 24.51
N THR A 224 -12.66 36.53 24.69
CA THR A 224 -11.38 36.76 23.99
C THR A 224 -11.22 35.93 22.72
N GLN A 225 -11.91 34.80 22.60
CA GLN A 225 -11.83 33.91 21.43
C GLN A 225 -13.19 33.77 20.75
N ASN A 226 -13.23 33.99 19.44
CA ASN A 226 -14.43 33.81 18.61
C ASN A 226 -14.63 32.35 18.15
N GLN A 227 -14.11 31.39 18.91
CA GLN A 227 -14.12 29.95 18.60
C GLN A 227 -14.88 29.14 19.66
N PRO A 228 -15.46 27.98 19.30
CA PRO A 228 -16.10 27.07 20.26
C PRO A 228 -15.12 26.61 21.36
N LEU A 229 -15.51 26.75 22.64
CA LEU A 229 -14.68 26.46 23.81
C LEU A 229 -14.63 24.95 24.10
N ARG A 230 -13.54 24.25 23.80
CA ARG A 230 -13.44 22.80 24.03
C ARG A 230 -13.45 22.47 25.52
N LYS A 231 -14.21 21.45 25.93
CA LYS A 231 -14.26 20.99 27.32
C LYS A 231 -12.88 20.58 27.85
N SER A 232 -12.05 19.90 27.04
CA SER A 232 -10.74 19.39 27.48
C SER A 232 -9.77 20.50 27.92
N GLN A 233 -9.83 21.67 27.27
CA GLN A 233 -8.88 22.77 27.51
C GLN A 233 -8.92 23.29 28.96
N PHE A 234 -10.06 23.14 29.65
CA PHE A 234 -10.23 23.58 31.04
C PHE A 234 -9.79 22.52 32.07
N PHE A 235 -9.46 21.30 31.64
CA PHE A 235 -9.04 20.19 32.53
C PHE A 235 -7.59 19.74 32.31
N GLU A 236 -6.95 20.12 31.21
CA GLU A 236 -5.59 19.71 30.84
C GLU A 236 -4.53 20.11 31.89
N ASN A 237 -4.68 21.28 32.50
CA ASN A 237 -3.74 21.78 33.52
C ASN A 237 -4.01 21.25 34.94
N GLY A 238 -5.01 20.38 35.14
CA GLY A 238 -5.34 19.75 36.42
C GLY A 238 -5.92 20.69 37.51
N VAL A 239 -6.13 21.98 37.19
CA VAL A 239 -6.61 23.01 38.14
C VAL A 239 -8.10 22.82 38.51
N PHE A 240 -8.88 22.29 37.56
CA PHE A 240 -10.31 22.02 37.67
C PHE A 240 -10.61 20.55 37.43
N ASN A 241 -11.78 20.07 37.88
CA ASN A 241 -12.21 18.68 37.72
C ASN A 241 -13.68 18.60 37.26
N ALA A 242 -14.10 17.41 36.87
CA ALA A 242 -15.44 17.18 36.32
C ALA A 242 -16.59 17.46 37.32
N SER A 243 -16.34 17.52 38.63
CA SER A 243 -17.38 17.87 39.63
C SER A 243 -17.60 19.37 39.73
N HIS A 244 -16.57 20.20 39.47
CA HIS A 244 -16.73 21.66 39.39
C HIS A 244 -17.60 22.06 38.19
N LEU A 245 -17.40 21.44 37.03
CA LEU A 245 -18.21 21.70 35.84
C LEU A 245 -19.64 21.20 36.00
N ARG A 246 -19.84 19.98 36.55
CA ARG A 246 -21.19 19.46 36.84
C ARG A 246 -22.01 20.41 37.70
N GLY A 247 -21.41 20.98 38.75
CA GLY A 247 -22.10 21.95 39.60
C GLY A 247 -22.44 23.29 38.91
N LEU A 248 -21.76 23.65 37.82
CA LEU A 248 -22.10 24.82 37.00
C LEU A 248 -23.20 24.50 35.99
N VAL A 249 -23.18 23.30 35.41
CA VAL A 249 -24.21 22.80 34.49
C VAL A 249 -25.54 22.60 35.21
N GLU A 250 -25.55 21.98 36.40
CA GLU A 250 -26.76 21.80 37.23
C GLU A 250 -27.41 23.13 37.65
N LYS A 251 -26.61 24.19 37.82
CA LYS A 251 -27.07 25.54 38.13
C LYS A 251 -27.48 26.34 36.89
N ASN A 252 -27.48 25.73 35.70
CA ASN A 252 -27.73 26.37 34.40
C ASN A 252 -26.83 27.59 34.11
N LEU A 253 -25.62 27.63 34.68
CA LEU A 253 -24.66 28.72 34.46
C LEU A 253 -23.74 28.46 33.26
N VAL A 254 -23.54 27.20 32.89
CA VAL A 254 -22.74 26.75 31.75
C VAL A 254 -23.49 25.64 31.04
N GLN A 255 -23.57 25.68 29.71
CA GLN A 255 -24.16 24.63 28.87
C GLN A 255 -23.06 23.82 28.18
N GLU A 256 -23.23 22.50 28.16
CA GLU A 256 -22.38 21.56 27.40
C GLU A 256 -23.11 21.18 26.10
N TYR A 257 -22.43 21.30 24.96
CA TYR A 257 -22.94 20.89 23.64
C TYR A 257 -21.86 20.15 22.85
N TYR A 258 -22.27 19.33 21.89
CA TYR A 258 -21.35 18.49 21.10
C TYR A 258 -21.29 18.98 19.66
N LEU A 259 -20.07 19.08 19.11
CA LEU A 259 -19.88 19.31 17.68
C LEU A 259 -19.20 18.08 17.08
N GLN A 260 -19.73 17.62 15.94
CA GLN A 260 -19.05 16.63 15.11
C GLN A 260 -17.80 17.27 14.50
N LYS A 261 -16.63 16.72 14.82
CA LYS A 261 -15.38 17.13 14.18
C LYS A 261 -15.01 16.06 13.15
N ASP A 262 -14.78 16.48 11.90
CA ASP A 262 -14.10 15.64 10.92
C ASP A 262 -12.79 15.14 11.54
N ARG A 263 -12.47 13.85 11.34
CA ARG A 263 -11.25 13.22 11.86
C ARG A 263 -9.98 13.71 11.14
N ILE A 264 -10.15 14.49 10.07
CA ILE A 264 -9.08 15.14 9.33
C ILE A 264 -8.83 16.48 10.02
N GLU A 265 -7.70 16.60 10.71
CA GLU A 265 -7.30 17.88 11.29
C GLU A 265 -6.92 18.83 10.15
N THR A 266 -7.77 19.84 9.91
CA THR A 266 -7.48 20.94 9.01
C THR A 266 -6.43 21.86 9.62
N TYR A 267 -5.40 22.19 8.85
CA TYR A 267 -4.46 23.25 9.15
C TYR A 267 -4.94 24.54 8.49
N GLU A 268 -5.26 25.55 9.29
CA GLU A 268 -5.48 26.93 8.84
C GLU A 268 -4.14 27.67 8.95
N GLY A 269 -3.38 27.72 7.86
CA GLY A 269 -2.15 28.51 7.82
C GLY A 269 -1.93 29.11 6.44
N GLU A 270 -1.03 30.08 6.37
CA GLU A 270 -0.78 30.87 5.17
C GLU A 270 -0.23 30.00 4.01
N ILE A 271 -0.71 30.31 2.82
CA ILE A 271 -0.33 29.67 1.56
C ILE A 271 1.08 30.15 1.21
N GLU A 272 2.07 29.25 1.21
CA GLU A 272 3.38 29.55 0.62
C GLU A 272 3.24 29.62 -0.91
N ASN A 273 3.77 30.68 -1.52
CA ASN A 273 3.87 30.78 -2.97
C ASN A 273 4.85 29.73 -3.51
N LEU A 274 4.55 29.17 -4.69
CA LEU A 274 5.45 28.26 -5.39
C LEU A 274 6.78 28.98 -5.67
N GLU A 275 7.88 28.34 -5.30
CA GLU A 275 9.21 28.76 -5.70
C GLU A 275 9.28 28.80 -7.23
N LYS A 276 9.98 29.80 -7.79
CA LYS A 276 10.21 29.87 -9.23
C LYS A 276 10.98 28.63 -9.68
N LEU A 277 10.50 27.98 -10.74
CA LEU A 277 11.22 26.90 -11.39
C LEU A 277 12.60 27.38 -11.86
N SER A 278 13.60 26.51 -11.80
CA SER A 278 14.89 26.78 -12.45
C SER A 278 14.76 26.67 -13.98
N GLU A 279 15.70 27.25 -14.72
CA GLU A 279 15.71 27.17 -16.20
C GLU A 279 15.65 25.71 -16.70
N VAL A 280 16.34 24.79 -16.00
CA VAL A 280 16.34 23.35 -16.29
C VAL A 280 14.95 22.73 -16.04
N GLN A 281 14.26 23.16 -14.99
CA GLN A 281 12.90 22.72 -14.68
C GLN A 281 11.88 23.28 -15.67
N GLU A 282 12.01 24.55 -16.08
CA GLU A 282 11.15 25.15 -17.12
C GLU A 282 11.30 24.43 -18.47
N LYS A 283 12.54 24.08 -18.84
CA LYS A 283 12.79 23.26 -20.03
C LYS A 283 12.15 21.88 -19.90
N ALA A 284 12.31 21.21 -18.77
CA ALA A 284 11.67 19.91 -18.52
C ALA A 284 10.13 20.00 -18.54
N LEU A 285 9.55 21.09 -18.02
CA LEU A 285 8.12 21.36 -18.09
C LEU A 285 7.64 21.50 -19.55
N THR A 286 8.44 22.17 -20.37
CA THR A 286 8.19 22.30 -21.82
C THR A 286 8.24 20.94 -22.51
N GLU A 287 9.25 20.13 -22.23
CA GLU A 287 9.37 18.76 -22.79
C GLU A 287 8.22 17.83 -22.33
N ILE A 288 7.76 17.97 -21.07
CA ILE A 288 6.56 17.28 -20.57
C ILE A 288 5.33 17.66 -21.40
N ASN A 289 5.14 18.96 -21.62
CA ASN A 289 4.02 19.49 -22.41
C ASN A 289 4.05 19.01 -23.86
N GLU A 290 5.21 19.03 -24.51
CA GLU A 290 5.40 18.46 -25.85
C GLU A 290 4.99 16.99 -25.89
N GLY A 291 5.46 16.19 -24.91
CA GLY A 291 5.10 14.78 -24.80
C GLY A 291 3.58 14.58 -24.71
N PHE A 292 2.90 15.41 -23.91
CA PHE A 292 1.45 15.35 -23.77
C PHE A 292 0.72 15.77 -25.06
N CYS A 293 1.19 16.80 -25.76
CA CYS A 293 0.66 17.24 -27.06
C CYS A 293 0.81 16.15 -28.13
N GLU A 294 1.92 15.41 -28.13
CA GLU A 294 2.16 14.24 -28.98
C GLU A 294 1.31 13.01 -28.60
N GLY A 295 0.49 13.10 -27.55
CA GLY A 295 -0.31 11.98 -27.06
C GLY A 295 0.48 10.95 -26.25
N LYS A 296 1.72 11.23 -25.86
CA LYS A 296 2.59 10.34 -25.08
C LYS A 296 2.49 10.64 -23.58
N ASN A 297 2.67 9.61 -22.77
CA ASN A 297 2.95 9.76 -21.34
C ASN A 297 4.45 10.02 -21.14
N VAL A 298 4.83 10.53 -19.97
CA VAL A 298 6.21 11.00 -19.71
C VAL A 298 6.90 10.11 -18.68
N LEU A 299 8.15 9.75 -18.95
CA LEU A 299 9.10 9.30 -17.95
C LEU A 299 9.98 10.49 -17.54
N LEU A 300 9.75 11.00 -16.32
CA LEU A 300 10.56 12.04 -15.70
C LEU A 300 11.69 11.39 -14.90
N HIS A 301 12.86 11.29 -15.54
CA HIS A 301 14.08 10.80 -14.92
C HIS A 301 14.86 11.98 -14.34
N GLY A 302 14.80 12.17 -13.04
CA GLY A 302 15.53 13.26 -12.39
C GLY A 302 16.32 12.78 -11.20
N VAL A 303 17.61 13.13 -11.15
CA VAL A 303 18.51 12.76 -10.04
C VAL A 303 17.89 13.12 -8.68
N THR A 304 18.33 12.47 -7.60
CA THR A 304 17.81 12.78 -6.26
C THR A 304 17.97 14.27 -5.94
N SER A 305 16.92 14.90 -5.43
CA SER A 305 16.86 16.35 -5.18
C SER A 305 16.91 17.25 -6.42
N SER A 306 16.57 16.76 -7.63
CA SER A 306 16.39 17.58 -8.84
C SER A 306 15.13 18.45 -8.87
N GLY A 307 14.25 18.29 -7.87
CA GLY A 307 12.99 19.05 -7.79
C GLY A 307 11.85 18.52 -8.67
N LYS A 308 11.82 17.23 -9.02
CA LYS A 308 10.68 16.55 -9.70
C LYS A 308 9.32 16.92 -9.09
N THR A 309 9.29 17.02 -7.76
CA THR A 309 8.15 17.46 -6.96
C THR A 309 7.55 18.80 -7.43
N HIS A 310 8.38 19.79 -7.76
CA HIS A 310 7.89 21.08 -8.22
C HIS A 310 7.18 20.96 -9.58
N LEU A 311 7.72 20.15 -10.48
CA LEU A 311 7.07 19.84 -11.75
C LEU A 311 5.75 19.08 -11.57
N TYR A 312 5.65 18.20 -10.56
CA TYR A 312 4.39 17.56 -10.22
C TYR A 312 3.37 18.59 -9.77
N LEU A 313 3.73 19.47 -8.83
CA LEU A 313 2.83 20.51 -8.33
C LEU A 313 2.30 21.36 -9.48
N GLU A 314 3.17 21.91 -10.33
CA GLU A 314 2.76 22.69 -11.51
C GLU A 314 1.73 21.95 -12.39
N LYS A 315 1.98 20.67 -12.70
CA LYS A 315 1.05 19.86 -13.51
C LYS A 315 -0.26 19.53 -12.79
N ILE A 316 -0.22 19.39 -11.47
CA ILE A 316 -1.41 19.22 -10.63
C ILE A 316 -2.26 20.49 -10.74
N GLU A 317 -1.67 21.67 -10.57
CA GLU A 317 -2.38 22.94 -10.62
C GLU A 317 -3.01 23.19 -11.99
N GLU A 318 -2.24 22.99 -13.07
CA GLU A 318 -2.75 23.09 -14.44
C GLU A 318 -3.94 22.15 -14.68
N THR A 319 -3.88 20.92 -14.17
CA THR A 319 -4.96 19.94 -14.34
C THR A 319 -6.23 20.34 -13.60
N ILE A 320 -6.10 20.86 -12.38
CA ILE A 320 -7.22 21.30 -11.56
C ILE A 320 -7.83 22.59 -12.11
N ALA A 321 -7.00 23.51 -12.60
CA ALA A 321 -7.46 24.73 -13.27
C ALA A 321 -8.32 24.40 -14.51
N ASN A 322 -8.02 23.29 -15.18
CA ASN A 322 -8.84 22.73 -16.27
C ASN A 322 -10.07 21.93 -15.78
N GLY A 323 -10.38 21.95 -14.48
CA GLY A 323 -11.55 21.31 -13.87
C GLY A 323 -11.45 19.78 -13.73
N LYS A 324 -10.29 19.18 -13.97
CA LYS A 324 -10.08 17.72 -13.94
C LYS A 324 -9.51 17.22 -12.62
N ASN A 325 -9.66 15.93 -12.34
CA ASN A 325 -9.08 15.30 -11.15
C ASN A 325 -7.64 14.84 -11.39
N VAL A 326 -6.87 14.76 -10.30
CA VAL A 326 -5.51 14.22 -10.25
C VAL A 326 -5.47 12.99 -9.35
N LEU A 327 -4.84 11.93 -9.83
CA LEU A 327 -4.42 10.79 -9.02
C LEU A 327 -2.91 10.82 -8.80
N PHE A 328 -2.47 10.98 -7.56
CA PHE A 328 -1.06 10.95 -7.19
C PHE A 328 -0.73 9.64 -6.44
N LEU A 329 -0.02 8.75 -7.12
CA LEU A 329 0.40 7.45 -6.61
C LEU A 329 1.76 7.53 -5.93
N LEU A 330 1.81 6.97 -4.73
CA LEU A 330 3.03 6.78 -3.94
C LEU A 330 3.17 5.28 -3.61
N PRO A 331 4.41 4.77 -3.45
CA PRO A 331 4.62 3.39 -2.99
C PRO A 331 4.01 3.16 -1.60
N GLU A 332 4.20 4.13 -0.70
CA GLU A 332 3.65 4.18 0.65
C GLU A 332 3.37 5.64 1.03
N ILE A 333 2.26 5.92 1.73
CA ILE A 333 1.84 7.31 2.06
C ILE A 333 2.77 8.01 3.06
N ALA A 334 3.57 7.26 3.83
CA ALA A 334 4.47 7.85 4.83
C ALA A 334 5.63 8.68 4.21
N LEU A 335 5.83 8.61 2.89
CA LEU A 335 7.07 9.01 2.24
C LEU A 335 7.15 10.48 1.80
N THR A 336 6.09 11.28 2.02
CA THR A 336 6.03 12.64 1.42
C THR A 336 5.27 13.67 2.26
N LYS A 337 5.58 13.76 3.57
CA LYS A 337 4.94 14.73 4.50
C LYS A 337 4.98 16.17 3.97
N GLN A 338 6.10 16.62 3.40
CA GLN A 338 6.23 18.00 2.90
C GLN A 338 5.27 18.35 1.75
N ILE A 339 5.15 17.48 0.73
CA ILE A 339 4.24 17.72 -0.40
C ILE A 339 2.80 17.63 0.07
N ILE A 340 2.50 16.65 0.92
CA ILE A 340 1.17 16.44 1.48
C ILE A 340 0.74 17.69 2.24
N GLN A 341 1.58 18.22 3.14
CA GLN A 341 1.29 19.44 3.89
C GLN A 341 1.08 20.65 2.96
N ARG A 342 1.90 20.80 1.91
CA ARG A 342 1.72 21.87 0.92
C ARG A 342 0.38 21.76 0.19
N LEU A 343 0.01 20.56 -0.26
CA LEU A 343 -1.26 20.31 -0.93
C LEU A 343 -2.45 20.45 0.04
N GLU A 344 -2.32 20.03 1.29
CA GLU A 344 -3.33 20.19 2.34
C GLU A 344 -3.62 21.67 2.59
N LYS A 345 -2.57 22.50 2.75
CA LYS A 345 -2.69 23.94 2.94
C LYS A 345 -3.48 24.61 1.81
N LYS A 346 -3.24 24.23 0.56
CA LYS A 346 -3.85 24.88 -0.61
C LYS A 346 -5.23 24.34 -0.97
N TYR A 347 -5.44 23.02 -0.90
CA TYR A 347 -6.64 22.36 -1.42
C TYR A 347 -7.60 21.87 -0.35
N GLY A 348 -7.17 21.79 0.92
CA GLY A 348 -8.01 21.43 2.06
C GLY A 348 -8.93 20.24 1.78
N LYS A 349 -10.25 20.47 1.81
CA LYS A 349 -11.29 19.44 1.60
C LYS A 349 -11.30 18.81 0.20
N GLN A 350 -10.65 19.42 -0.79
CA GLN A 350 -10.53 18.87 -2.15
C GLN A 350 -9.37 17.86 -2.27
N LEU A 351 -8.55 17.72 -1.23
CA LEU A 351 -7.51 16.69 -1.14
C LEU A 351 -8.05 15.47 -0.39
N GLY A 352 -7.80 14.27 -0.92
CA GLY A 352 -8.16 13.01 -0.29
C GLY A 352 -7.01 12.01 -0.26
N PHE A 353 -7.07 11.07 0.67
CA PHE A 353 -6.09 10.00 0.82
C PHE A 353 -6.74 8.63 0.65
N TYR A 354 -6.05 7.68 0.01
CA TYR A 354 -6.54 6.31 -0.10
C TYR A 354 -5.43 5.25 0.01
N HIS A 355 -5.45 4.50 1.10
CA HIS A 355 -4.46 3.46 1.40
C HIS A 355 -5.02 2.29 2.19
N GLN A 356 -4.22 1.23 2.30
CA GLN A 356 -4.62 -0.01 2.98
C GLN A 356 -4.85 0.15 4.49
N LYS A 357 -4.21 1.13 5.14
CA LYS A 357 -4.40 1.38 6.57
C LYS A 357 -5.70 2.12 6.90
N LEU A 358 -6.42 2.63 5.90
CA LEU A 358 -7.77 3.16 6.11
C LEU A 358 -8.71 2.03 6.53
N THR A 359 -9.56 2.34 7.50
CA THR A 359 -10.72 1.52 7.85
C THR A 359 -11.66 1.40 6.66
N ASP A 360 -12.50 0.37 6.65
CA ASP A 360 -13.41 0.17 5.53
C ASP A 360 -14.42 1.32 5.38
N PHE A 361 -14.90 1.89 6.49
CA PHE A 361 -15.77 3.08 6.50
C PHE A 361 -15.08 4.31 5.87
N GLU A 362 -13.82 4.58 6.21
CA GLU A 362 -13.06 5.69 5.60
C GLU A 362 -12.89 5.47 4.10
N LYS A 363 -12.69 4.22 3.66
CA LYS A 363 -12.63 3.90 2.22
C LYS A 363 -13.97 4.18 1.53
N VAL A 364 -15.10 3.87 2.16
CA VAL A 364 -16.43 4.19 1.63
C VAL A 364 -16.63 5.70 1.51
N GLU A 365 -16.23 6.46 2.52
CA GLU A 365 -16.34 7.91 2.50
C GLU A 365 -15.54 8.52 1.34
N VAL A 366 -14.26 8.14 1.20
CA VAL A 366 -13.41 8.59 0.09
C VAL A 366 -14.00 8.13 -1.25
N TRP A 367 -14.52 6.91 -1.34
CA TRP A 367 -15.19 6.40 -2.54
C TRP A 367 -16.37 7.27 -2.97
N ARG A 368 -17.24 7.64 -2.01
CA ARG A 368 -18.39 8.52 -2.27
C ARG A 368 -17.93 9.92 -2.70
N LYS A 369 -16.96 10.51 -1.99
CA LYS A 369 -16.42 11.84 -2.33
C LYS A 369 -15.76 11.89 -3.71
N VAL A 370 -15.05 10.83 -4.11
CA VAL A 370 -14.49 10.71 -5.48
C VAL A 370 -15.61 10.57 -6.51
N LYS A 371 -16.62 9.72 -6.23
CA LYS A 371 -17.79 9.55 -7.11
C LYS A 371 -18.50 10.89 -7.34
N ASN A 372 -18.69 11.68 -6.28
CA ASN A 372 -19.36 12.98 -6.30
C ASN A 372 -18.44 14.11 -6.80
N ASN A 373 -17.20 13.82 -7.18
CA ASN A 373 -16.21 14.80 -7.65
C ASN A 373 -15.89 15.92 -6.62
N GLU A 374 -16.00 15.62 -5.33
CA GLU A 374 -15.66 16.51 -4.21
C GLU A 374 -14.14 16.54 -3.99
N ILE A 375 -13.46 15.41 -4.18
CA ILE A 375 -12.00 15.29 -4.12
C ILE A 375 -11.42 15.59 -5.51
N LYS A 376 -10.63 16.65 -5.64
CA LYS A 376 -9.92 17.01 -6.88
C LYS A 376 -8.54 16.36 -6.96
N ILE A 377 -7.87 16.18 -5.83
CA ILE A 377 -6.56 15.54 -5.75
C ILE A 377 -6.69 14.33 -4.84
N LEU A 378 -6.41 13.14 -5.38
CA LEU A 378 -6.35 11.95 -4.56
C LEU A 378 -4.91 11.44 -4.47
N ILE A 379 -4.36 11.42 -3.25
CA ILE A 379 -3.08 10.78 -2.94
C ILE A 379 -3.34 9.35 -2.48
N GLY A 380 -2.69 8.37 -3.08
CA GLY A 380 -2.95 6.99 -2.69
C GLY A 380 -1.87 5.99 -3.08
N THR A 381 -2.08 4.75 -2.67
CA THR A 381 -1.28 3.61 -3.14
C THR A 381 -2.01 2.88 -4.26
N ARG A 382 -1.47 1.78 -4.80
CA ARG A 382 -2.05 1.00 -5.90
C ARG A 382 -3.57 0.73 -5.88
N SER A 383 -4.20 0.67 -4.71
CA SER A 383 -5.65 0.43 -4.60
C SER A 383 -6.49 1.62 -5.04
N SER A 384 -5.93 2.83 -5.09
CA SER A 384 -6.66 4.03 -5.51
C SER A 384 -6.98 4.05 -7.01
N LEU A 385 -6.28 3.25 -7.82
CA LEU A 385 -6.59 3.02 -9.25
C LEU A 385 -8.03 2.50 -9.46
N PHE A 386 -8.64 1.94 -8.42
CA PHE A 386 -9.96 1.34 -8.51
C PHE A 386 -11.11 2.31 -8.25
N LEU A 387 -10.83 3.53 -7.78
CA LEU A 387 -11.84 4.50 -7.39
C LEU A 387 -12.63 5.07 -8.59
N PRO A 388 -13.88 5.49 -8.36
CA PRO A 388 -14.82 5.87 -9.42
C PRO A 388 -14.62 7.32 -9.85
N PHE A 389 -13.46 7.65 -10.43
CA PHE A 389 -13.19 8.99 -10.94
C PHE A 389 -14.21 9.38 -12.02
N GLN A 390 -14.67 10.63 -12.01
CA GLN A 390 -15.58 11.14 -13.03
C GLN A 390 -14.82 11.78 -14.21
N ASN A 391 -13.75 12.51 -13.90
CA ASN A 391 -13.02 13.31 -14.90
C ASN A 391 -11.51 13.35 -14.60
N LEU A 392 -10.91 12.17 -14.43
CA LEU A 392 -9.47 12.01 -14.24
C LEU A 392 -8.68 12.63 -15.41
N GLY A 393 -7.80 13.59 -15.12
CA GLY A 393 -7.01 14.32 -16.11
C GLY A 393 -5.51 14.02 -16.05
N LEU A 394 -4.99 13.67 -14.87
CA LEU A 394 -3.57 13.40 -14.66
C LEU A 394 -3.39 12.27 -13.65
N ILE A 395 -2.45 11.37 -13.95
CA ILE A 395 -1.93 10.37 -13.01
C ILE A 395 -0.42 10.59 -12.83
N ILE A 396 0.02 10.80 -11.60
CA ILE A 396 1.44 10.90 -11.27
C ILE A 396 1.82 9.64 -10.51
N ILE A 397 2.87 8.94 -10.94
CA ILE A 397 3.43 7.78 -10.24
C ILE A 397 4.83 8.16 -9.79
N ASP A 398 5.00 8.48 -8.51
CA ASP A 398 6.32 8.77 -7.96
C ASP A 398 7.01 7.48 -7.50
N GLU A 399 8.34 7.50 -7.57
CA GLU A 399 9.21 6.34 -7.40
C GLU A 399 8.72 5.10 -8.17
N GLU A 400 8.46 5.27 -9.47
CA GLU A 400 7.83 4.26 -10.34
C GLU A 400 8.50 2.88 -10.34
N HIS A 401 9.80 2.83 -10.02
CA HIS A 401 10.58 1.60 -9.94
C HIS A 401 10.27 0.75 -8.69
N ASP A 402 9.54 1.28 -7.69
CA ASP A 402 9.35 0.63 -6.40
C ASP A 402 8.53 -0.68 -6.54
N ALA A 403 9.02 -1.74 -5.90
CA ALA A 403 8.37 -3.05 -5.90
C ALA A 403 6.98 -3.07 -5.24
N ALA A 404 6.62 -2.07 -4.43
CA ALA A 404 5.30 -1.93 -3.82
C ALA A 404 4.17 -1.81 -4.85
N TYR A 405 4.48 -1.34 -6.06
CA TYR A 405 3.52 -1.28 -7.17
C TYR A 405 3.19 -2.66 -7.77
N LYS A 406 3.96 -3.70 -7.46
CA LYS A 406 3.72 -5.07 -7.95
C LYS A 406 3.90 -6.12 -6.84
N PRO A 407 2.97 -6.22 -5.87
CA PRO A 407 3.06 -7.24 -4.83
C PRO A 407 2.64 -8.62 -5.34
N ARG A 408 3.31 -9.66 -4.84
CA ARG A 408 3.04 -11.08 -5.17
C ARG A 408 2.08 -11.78 -4.20
N GLU A 409 1.69 -11.11 -3.13
CA GLU A 409 0.99 -11.74 -2.00
C GLU A 409 -0.53 -11.61 -2.07
N VAL A 410 -1.03 -10.60 -2.80
CA VAL A 410 -2.45 -10.23 -2.82
C VAL A 410 -2.96 -10.23 -4.24
N LYS A 411 -3.98 -11.06 -4.51
CA LYS A 411 -4.70 -11.04 -5.78
C LYS A 411 -5.56 -9.77 -5.91
N PRO A 412 -5.74 -9.23 -7.12
CA PRO A 412 -5.08 -9.62 -8.38
C PRO A 412 -3.59 -9.23 -8.40
N PHE A 413 -2.74 -10.04 -9.04
CA PHE A 413 -1.28 -9.85 -9.13
C PHE A 413 -0.89 -8.88 -10.25
N PHE A 414 -1.48 -7.68 -10.24
CA PHE A 414 -1.25 -6.67 -11.28
C PHE A 414 -0.06 -5.76 -10.98
N ASN A 415 0.48 -5.12 -12.01
CA ASN A 415 1.44 -4.03 -11.88
C ASN A 415 0.70 -2.69 -11.91
N ALA A 416 0.72 -1.97 -10.79
CA ALA A 416 0.01 -0.70 -10.66
C ALA A 416 0.52 0.38 -11.62
N LYS A 417 1.81 0.37 -11.96
CA LYS A 417 2.38 1.31 -12.94
C LYS A 417 1.78 1.12 -14.32
N ASP A 418 1.82 -0.11 -14.83
CA ASP A 418 1.30 -0.41 -16.18
C ASP A 418 -0.21 -0.21 -16.21
N ALA A 419 -0.90 -0.60 -15.13
CA ALA A 419 -2.33 -0.39 -14.97
C ALA A 419 -2.70 1.10 -14.91
N ALA A 420 -1.88 1.95 -14.29
CA ALA A 420 -2.08 3.40 -14.28
C ALA A 420 -2.02 4.00 -15.70
N LEU A 421 -1.06 3.58 -16.53
CA LEU A 421 -0.95 4.05 -17.91
C LEU A 421 -2.17 3.65 -18.75
N VAL A 422 -2.71 2.46 -18.51
CA VAL A 422 -3.92 1.99 -19.19
C VAL A 422 -5.16 2.71 -18.68
N LEU A 423 -5.28 2.92 -17.37
CA LEU A 423 -6.34 3.71 -16.76
C LEU A 423 -6.35 5.13 -17.35
N ALA A 424 -5.17 5.75 -17.45
CA ALA A 424 -5.03 7.08 -18.04
C ALA A 424 -5.59 7.11 -19.47
N ASN A 425 -5.31 6.09 -20.29
CA ASN A 425 -5.87 5.98 -21.64
C ASN A 425 -7.41 5.90 -21.64
N TYR A 426 -8.02 5.08 -20.76
CA TYR A 426 -9.48 4.98 -20.69
C TYR A 426 -10.18 6.28 -20.29
N TYR A 427 -9.51 7.13 -19.52
CA TYR A 427 -10.00 8.45 -19.12
C TYR A 427 -9.49 9.59 -20.02
N GLN A 428 -8.69 9.30 -21.04
CA GLN A 428 -7.96 10.30 -21.85
C GLN A 428 -7.13 11.27 -20.98
N ALA A 429 -6.67 10.77 -19.83
CA ALA A 429 -5.76 11.44 -18.92
C ALA A 429 -4.32 11.32 -19.42
N LYS A 430 -3.44 12.18 -18.88
CA LYS A 430 -1.99 12.05 -19.06
C LYS A 430 -1.37 11.37 -17.85
N ALA A 431 -0.19 10.78 -18.02
CA ALA A 431 0.55 10.17 -16.93
C ALA A 431 2.02 10.59 -16.90
N ILE A 432 2.54 10.79 -15.69
CA ILE A 432 3.95 11.06 -15.40
C ILE A 432 4.47 9.94 -14.52
N LEU A 433 5.50 9.25 -14.99
CA LEU A 433 6.28 8.31 -14.20
C LEU A 433 7.53 9.02 -13.71
N GLY A 434 7.65 9.17 -12.40
CA GLY A 434 8.74 9.87 -11.75
C GLY A 434 9.73 8.91 -11.11
N SER A 435 11.02 9.10 -11.38
CA SER A 435 12.06 8.45 -10.57
C SER A 435 13.44 9.08 -10.74
N ALA A 436 14.29 8.92 -9.72
CA ALA A 436 15.73 9.11 -9.85
C ALA A 436 16.45 7.90 -10.45
N THR A 437 15.83 6.72 -10.40
CA THR A 437 16.38 5.47 -10.91
C THR A 437 15.27 4.69 -11.59
N PRO A 438 14.80 5.11 -12.78
CA PRO A 438 13.74 4.43 -13.51
C PRO A 438 13.93 2.92 -13.61
N SER A 439 12.83 2.18 -13.71
CA SER A 439 12.90 0.76 -14.04
C SER A 439 13.46 0.57 -15.45
N VAL A 440 14.22 -0.51 -15.67
CA VAL A 440 14.80 -0.79 -17.00
C VAL A 440 13.71 -0.88 -18.07
N GLU A 441 12.53 -1.39 -17.73
CA GLU A 441 11.37 -1.45 -18.63
C GLU A 441 10.83 -0.06 -18.99
N SER A 442 10.73 0.86 -18.03
CA SER A 442 10.30 2.24 -18.28
C SER A 442 11.32 3.00 -19.12
N TYR A 443 12.60 2.87 -18.79
CA TYR A 443 13.70 3.48 -19.56
C TYR A 443 13.71 2.97 -21.01
N TYR A 444 13.54 1.65 -21.22
CA TYR A 444 13.43 1.07 -22.54
C TYR A 444 12.19 1.53 -23.31
N ALA A 445 11.04 1.69 -22.63
CA ALA A 445 9.84 2.22 -23.26
C ALA A 445 10.04 3.67 -23.73
N ALA A 446 10.75 4.48 -22.95
CA ALA A 446 11.08 5.86 -23.30
C ALA A 446 12.11 5.92 -24.45
N LYS A 447 13.16 5.10 -24.40
CA LYS A 447 14.17 4.97 -25.48
C LYS A 447 13.54 4.59 -26.84
N ASN A 448 12.48 3.79 -26.82
CA ASN A 448 11.74 3.39 -28.02
C ASN A 448 10.59 4.33 -28.39
N GLY A 449 10.48 5.50 -27.75
CA GLY A 449 9.48 6.53 -28.07
C GLY A 449 8.04 6.21 -27.63
N LYS A 450 7.81 5.15 -26.83
CA LYS A 450 6.49 4.86 -26.23
C LYS A 450 6.14 5.83 -25.10
N LEU A 451 7.17 6.31 -24.40
CA LEU A 451 7.08 7.40 -23.43
C LEU A 451 7.98 8.54 -23.94
N LYS A 452 7.63 9.79 -23.65
CA LYS A 452 8.57 10.91 -23.78
C LYS A 452 9.55 10.81 -22.61
N TYR A 453 10.84 10.75 -22.91
CA TYR A 453 11.90 10.79 -21.90
C TYR A 453 12.25 12.24 -21.59
N VAL A 454 12.18 12.62 -20.31
CA VAL A 454 12.55 13.95 -19.82
C VAL A 454 13.60 13.75 -18.73
N PHE A 455 14.79 14.32 -18.91
CA PHE A 455 15.92 14.13 -18.01
C PHE A 455 16.29 15.40 -17.25
N LEU A 456 16.35 15.29 -15.92
CA LEU A 456 16.83 16.34 -15.02
C LEU A 456 18.14 15.87 -14.38
N GLY A 457 19.26 16.27 -14.99
CA GLY A 457 20.60 15.85 -14.57
C GLY A 457 21.18 16.62 -13.38
N GLU A 458 20.64 17.79 -13.06
CA GLU A 458 21.18 18.68 -12.03
C GLU A 458 20.40 18.58 -10.72
N ARG A 459 21.12 18.64 -9.58
CA ARG A 459 20.49 18.82 -8.27
C ARG A 459 19.98 20.25 -8.14
N PHE A 460 18.84 20.39 -7.46
CA PHE A 460 18.31 21.70 -7.10
C PHE A 460 19.35 22.46 -6.25
N GLY A 461 19.67 23.70 -6.63
CA GLY A 461 20.68 24.52 -5.96
C GLY A 461 22.14 24.24 -6.34
N GLU A 462 22.43 23.58 -7.48
CA GLU A 462 23.80 23.35 -8.02
C GLU A 462 24.74 22.53 -7.11
N VAL A 463 24.18 21.69 -6.22
CA VAL A 463 24.99 20.88 -5.30
C VAL A 463 25.65 19.69 -6.02
N ALA A 464 26.93 19.45 -5.75
CA ALA A 464 27.70 18.35 -6.35
C ALA A 464 27.13 16.95 -6.02
N LEU A 465 27.32 16.02 -6.96
CA LEU A 465 27.06 14.60 -6.77
C LEU A 465 28.08 13.99 -5.79
N PRO A 466 27.69 12.95 -5.04
CA PRO A 466 28.51 12.42 -3.98
C PRO A 466 29.54 11.42 -4.53
N LYS A 467 30.73 11.36 -3.94
CA LYS A 467 31.86 10.58 -4.49
C LYS A 467 31.80 9.12 -4.04
N TYR A 468 31.93 8.20 -4.98
CA TYR A 468 31.98 6.75 -4.73
C TYR A 468 33.40 6.22 -4.56
N GLU A 469 33.60 5.39 -3.54
CA GLU A 469 34.84 4.67 -3.28
C GLU A 469 34.56 3.18 -3.03
N ILE A 470 35.29 2.31 -3.72
CA ILE A 470 35.14 0.86 -3.63
C ILE A 470 36.25 0.30 -2.74
N ILE A 471 35.87 -0.47 -1.72
CA ILE A 471 36.78 -1.07 -0.74
C ILE A 471 36.84 -2.58 -0.99
N ASN A 472 38.05 -3.11 -1.20
CA ASN A 472 38.28 -4.54 -1.32
C ASN A 472 38.30 -5.20 0.07
N PHE A 473 37.20 -5.87 0.43
CA PHE A 473 37.09 -6.51 1.73
C PHE A 473 37.90 -7.80 1.85
N LYS A 474 38.15 -8.48 0.72
CA LYS A 474 38.95 -9.71 0.70
C LYS A 474 40.37 -9.43 1.19
N GLU A 475 41.00 -8.38 0.67
CA GLU A 475 42.35 -7.96 1.08
C GLU A 475 42.38 -7.52 2.55
N ALA A 476 41.34 -6.83 3.02
CA ALA A 476 41.23 -6.43 4.43
C ALA A 476 41.18 -7.64 5.38
N GLN A 477 40.43 -8.70 5.02
CA GLN A 477 40.36 -9.93 5.81
C GLN A 477 41.67 -10.71 5.79
N GLU A 478 42.29 -10.88 4.62
CA GLU A 478 43.58 -11.56 4.47
C GLU A 478 44.68 -10.85 5.27
N SER A 479 44.65 -9.52 5.31
CA SER A 479 45.58 -8.69 6.06
C SER A 479 45.24 -8.57 7.55
N LYS A 480 44.17 -9.22 8.03
CA LYS A 480 43.64 -9.12 9.41
C LYS A 480 43.29 -7.68 9.85
N LEU A 481 42.98 -6.80 8.90
CA LEU A 481 42.56 -5.41 9.11
C LEU A 481 41.03 -5.29 9.02
N SER A 482 40.31 -6.13 9.77
CA SER A 482 38.85 -6.13 9.78
C SER A 482 38.30 -6.44 11.16
N VAL A 483 37.24 -5.74 11.57
CA VAL A 483 36.48 -6.00 12.78
C VAL A 483 35.05 -6.38 12.38
N GLY A 484 34.68 -7.64 12.59
CA GLY A 484 33.38 -8.16 12.15
C GLY A 484 33.22 -8.01 10.64
N HIS A 485 32.20 -7.26 10.23
CA HIS A 485 31.90 -6.98 8.82
C HIS A 485 32.46 -5.67 8.28
N PHE A 486 33.35 -5.01 9.02
CA PHE A 486 33.92 -3.73 8.63
C PHE A 486 35.42 -3.86 8.42
N SER A 487 35.94 -3.38 7.30
CA SER A 487 37.38 -3.14 7.14
C SER A 487 37.81 -1.99 8.06
N GLN A 488 39.07 -2.01 8.51
CA GLN A 488 39.62 -0.91 9.29
C GLN A 488 39.49 0.43 8.54
N TYR A 489 39.72 0.42 7.23
CA TYR A 489 39.56 1.61 6.40
C TYR A 489 38.14 2.19 6.44
N LEU A 490 37.11 1.33 6.36
CA LEU A 490 35.72 1.79 6.48
C LEU A 490 35.42 2.35 7.88
N ILE A 491 35.95 1.72 8.93
CA ILE A 491 35.82 2.20 10.31
C ILE A 491 36.43 3.59 10.45
N ASP A 492 37.65 3.79 9.96
CA ASP A 492 38.36 5.06 10.04
C ASP A 492 37.58 6.19 9.35
N LYS A 493 36.96 5.90 8.20
CA LYS A 493 36.13 6.88 7.48
C LYS A 493 34.83 7.23 8.19
N ILE A 494 34.21 6.27 8.85
CA ILE A 494 33.04 6.55 9.70
C ILE A 494 33.46 7.38 10.92
N SER A 495 34.58 7.05 11.57
CA SER A 495 35.13 7.83 12.69
C SER A 495 35.43 9.28 12.30
N GLU A 496 36.11 9.51 11.17
CA GLU A 496 36.40 10.85 10.64
C GLU A 496 35.12 11.67 10.46
N ASN A 497 34.05 11.06 9.95
CA ASN A 497 32.76 11.71 9.75
C ASN A 497 32.09 12.09 11.09
N LEU A 498 32.14 11.20 12.08
CA LEU A 498 31.60 11.45 13.42
C LEU A 498 32.38 12.54 14.17
N GLU A 499 33.71 12.59 14.04
CA GLU A 499 34.55 13.65 14.61
C GLU A 499 34.16 15.04 14.07
N HIS A 500 33.73 15.11 12.81
CA HIS A 500 33.18 16.31 12.20
C HIS A 500 31.72 16.61 12.58
N LYS A 501 31.14 15.86 13.53
CA LYS A 501 29.74 15.94 13.98
C LYS A 501 28.74 15.78 12.83
N LYS A 502 29.06 14.87 11.91
CA LYS A 502 28.21 14.53 10.77
C LYS A 502 27.63 13.12 10.96
N GLN A 503 26.46 12.91 10.39
CA GLN A 503 25.74 11.64 10.51
C GLN A 503 26.14 10.66 9.40
N THR A 504 26.04 9.37 9.72
CA THR A 504 26.37 8.27 8.82
C THR A 504 25.18 7.34 8.62
N ILE A 505 24.94 6.93 7.36
CA ILE A 505 24.04 5.82 7.03
C ILE A 505 24.86 4.54 6.82
N ILE A 506 24.45 3.44 7.43
CA ILE A 506 24.94 2.10 7.12
C ILE A 506 23.84 1.30 6.44
N LEU A 507 24.02 0.98 5.16
CA LEU A 507 23.06 0.22 4.37
C LEU A 507 23.39 -1.26 4.37
N HIS A 508 22.43 -2.10 4.75
CA HIS A 508 22.54 -3.55 4.63
C HIS A 508 21.25 -4.19 4.11
N ASN A 509 21.37 -5.26 3.32
CA ASN A 509 20.21 -5.98 2.81
C ASN A 509 19.55 -6.80 3.94
N ARG A 510 18.21 -6.77 4.02
CA ARG A 510 17.44 -7.63 4.94
C ARG A 510 17.23 -9.04 4.41
N ARG A 511 17.19 -9.21 3.07
CA ARG A 511 16.80 -10.46 2.43
C ARG A 511 18.01 -11.39 2.30
N GLY A 512 18.03 -12.46 3.10
CA GLY A 512 19.05 -13.52 2.97
C GLY A 512 19.38 -14.25 4.28
N TYR A 513 19.15 -13.65 5.44
CA TYR A 513 19.51 -14.26 6.72
C TYR A 513 18.43 -14.04 7.77
N ALA A 514 17.58 -15.05 7.96
CA ALA A 514 16.80 -15.17 9.18
C ALA A 514 17.73 -15.58 10.33
N ASN A 515 17.48 -15.10 11.56
CA ASN A 515 18.02 -15.71 12.77
C ASN A 515 17.62 -17.18 12.78
N VAL A 516 18.53 -18.11 12.50
CA VAL A 516 18.27 -19.55 12.61
C VAL A 516 19.09 -20.13 13.75
N VAL A 517 18.60 -21.21 14.35
CA VAL A 517 19.39 -21.98 15.31
C VAL A 517 20.10 -23.07 14.52
N GLU A 518 21.43 -23.00 14.48
CA GLU A 518 22.31 -23.95 13.80
C GLU A 518 23.19 -24.67 14.83
N CYS A 519 23.36 -25.98 14.69
CA CYS A 519 24.32 -26.74 15.47
C CYS A 519 25.73 -26.57 14.89
N GLU A 520 26.68 -26.05 15.66
CA GLU A 520 28.06 -25.87 15.21
C GLU A 520 28.78 -27.21 14.98
N SER A 521 28.37 -28.25 15.69
CA SER A 521 29.00 -29.58 15.58
C SER A 521 28.57 -30.35 14.32
N CYS A 522 27.37 -30.14 13.78
CA CYS A 522 26.85 -30.93 12.65
C CYS A 522 26.10 -30.15 11.57
N GLY A 523 26.01 -28.82 11.70
CA GLY A 523 25.33 -27.92 10.76
C GLY A 523 23.80 -28.05 10.74
N HIS A 524 23.19 -28.78 11.68
CA HIS A 524 21.74 -28.97 11.67
C HIS A 524 21.00 -27.67 12.02
N VAL A 525 20.00 -27.31 11.20
CA VAL A 525 19.06 -26.21 11.44
C VAL A 525 17.63 -26.72 11.62
N THR A 526 16.83 -26.03 12.42
CA THR A 526 15.44 -26.43 12.67
C THR A 526 14.51 -25.99 11.53
N TYR A 527 13.89 -26.96 10.85
CA TYR A 527 12.91 -26.73 9.79
C TYR A 527 11.48 -26.68 10.35
N CYS A 528 10.61 -25.95 9.66
CA CYS A 528 9.19 -25.95 9.99
C CYS A 528 8.54 -27.27 9.57
N SER A 529 7.66 -27.84 10.40
CA SER A 529 6.87 -29.02 10.05
C SER A 529 5.88 -28.74 8.91
N ASN A 530 5.30 -27.53 8.92
CA ASN A 530 4.27 -27.12 7.97
C ASN A 530 4.82 -26.54 6.66
N CYS A 531 6.04 -26.02 6.66
CA CYS A 531 6.68 -25.35 5.54
C CYS A 531 8.10 -25.88 5.33
N ASP A 532 8.55 -26.06 4.09
CA ASP A 532 9.91 -26.50 3.79
C ASP A 532 10.89 -25.31 3.84
N VAL A 533 10.93 -24.67 5.02
CA VAL A 533 11.73 -23.48 5.32
C VAL A 533 12.32 -23.61 6.71
N VAL A 534 13.48 -23.00 6.89
CA VAL A 534 14.13 -22.90 8.20
C VAL A 534 13.30 -21.96 9.10
N MET A 535 13.12 -22.34 10.37
CA MET A 535 12.40 -21.53 11.34
C MET A 535 13.26 -20.35 11.81
N THR A 536 12.63 -19.19 11.98
CA THR A 536 13.30 -17.97 12.44
C THR A 536 13.22 -17.85 13.96
N TYR A 537 14.36 -17.69 14.60
CA TYR A 537 14.51 -17.46 16.03
C TYR A 537 14.27 -15.99 16.39
N HIS A 538 13.28 -15.75 17.24
CA HIS A 538 13.01 -14.45 17.82
C HIS A 538 13.66 -14.34 19.20
N LYS A 539 14.72 -13.55 19.33
CA LYS A 539 15.46 -13.35 20.59
C LYS A 539 14.56 -12.81 21.73
N SER A 540 13.65 -11.88 21.42
CA SER A 540 12.80 -11.19 22.42
C SER A 540 11.79 -12.11 23.11
N THR A 541 11.25 -13.10 22.40
CA THR A 541 10.29 -14.07 22.92
C THR A 541 10.92 -15.45 23.17
N ASN A 542 12.21 -15.61 22.86
CA ASN A 542 12.96 -16.86 22.95
C ASN A 542 12.24 -18.05 22.27
N GLU A 543 11.64 -17.81 21.11
CA GLU A 543 10.86 -18.79 20.35
C GLU A 543 11.34 -18.90 18.89
N LEU A 544 11.22 -20.08 18.30
CA LEU A 544 11.31 -20.29 16.86
C LEU A 544 9.93 -20.05 16.24
N LYS A 545 9.86 -19.25 15.19
CA LYS A 545 8.63 -18.92 14.46
C LYS A 545 8.84 -19.07 12.96
N CYS A 546 7.90 -19.71 12.28
CA CYS A 546 7.85 -19.70 10.83
C CYS A 546 7.12 -18.43 10.36
N HIS A 547 7.77 -17.60 9.54
CA HIS A 547 7.13 -16.40 8.98
C HIS A 547 6.04 -16.69 7.94
N TYR A 548 6.03 -17.88 7.34
CA TYR A 548 5.08 -18.25 6.30
C TYR A 548 3.77 -18.81 6.84
N CYS A 549 3.81 -19.70 7.84
CA CYS A 549 2.59 -20.30 8.41
C CYS A 549 2.30 -19.87 9.85
N GLY A 550 3.18 -19.10 10.49
CA GLY A 550 3.02 -18.67 11.87
C GLY A 550 3.27 -19.75 12.93
N HIS A 551 3.64 -20.99 12.54
CA HIS A 551 3.94 -22.06 13.48
C HIS A 551 5.07 -21.65 14.43
N LYS A 552 4.87 -21.94 15.71
CA LYS A 552 5.80 -21.61 16.80
C LYS A 552 6.35 -22.89 17.42
N ALA A 553 7.64 -22.87 17.77
CA ALA A 553 8.33 -23.92 18.49
C ALA A 553 9.29 -23.30 19.51
N GLN A 554 9.66 -24.04 20.55
CA GLN A 554 10.67 -23.58 21.49
C GLN A 554 12.08 -23.77 20.91
N LYS A 555 13.04 -22.93 21.35
CA LYS A 555 14.45 -23.13 21.03
C LYS A 555 14.93 -24.46 21.64
N PRO A 556 15.46 -25.41 20.85
CA PRO A 556 15.99 -26.66 21.40
C PRO A 556 17.21 -26.38 22.29
N LYS A 557 17.34 -27.10 23.41
CA LYS A 557 18.53 -27.05 24.28
C LYS A 557 19.67 -27.94 23.76
N ILE A 558 19.32 -28.97 22.99
CA ILE A 558 20.22 -29.99 22.48
C ILE A 558 19.89 -30.21 21.00
N CYS A 559 20.91 -30.42 20.15
CA CYS A 559 20.71 -30.69 18.73
C CYS A 559 19.92 -32.01 18.54
N PRO A 560 18.79 -32.00 17.82
CA PRO A 560 18.02 -33.23 17.60
C PRO A 560 18.73 -34.23 16.67
N LYS A 561 19.75 -33.80 15.91
CA LYS A 561 20.50 -34.65 14.97
C LYS A 561 21.72 -35.32 15.60
N CYS A 562 22.57 -34.57 16.32
CA CYS A 562 23.83 -35.08 16.87
C CYS A 562 23.93 -35.02 18.41
N GLN A 563 22.87 -34.57 19.09
CA GLN A 563 22.82 -34.40 20.55
C GLN A 563 23.87 -33.45 21.17
N SER A 564 24.57 -32.67 20.36
CA SER A 564 25.46 -31.61 20.86
C SER A 564 24.67 -30.48 21.52
N THR A 565 25.23 -29.90 22.58
CA THR A 565 24.74 -28.66 23.22
C THR A 565 25.25 -27.40 22.52
N ASN A 566 26.15 -27.53 21.54
CA ASN A 566 26.72 -26.41 20.79
C ASN A 566 25.74 -25.98 19.69
N LEU A 567 24.68 -25.30 20.13
CA LEU A 567 23.68 -24.64 19.28
C LEU A 567 23.96 -23.15 19.27
N ASN A 568 24.35 -22.63 18.11
CA ASN A 568 24.55 -21.22 17.88
C ASN A 568 23.35 -20.63 17.12
N THR A 569 23.08 -19.36 17.33
CA THR A 569 22.08 -18.63 16.55
C THR A 569 22.80 -17.94 15.41
N ARG A 570 22.66 -18.48 14.20
CA ARG A 570 23.16 -17.87 12.96
C ARG A 570 22.01 -17.15 12.27
N GLY A 571 21.96 -15.84 12.41
CA GLY A 571 21.26 -14.97 11.47
C GLY A 571 21.96 -13.66 11.47
N ILE A 572 22.55 -13.37 10.32
CA ILE A 572 23.37 -12.19 10.09
C ILE A 572 22.49 -11.22 9.34
N GLY A 573 21.48 -10.73 10.04
CA GLY A 573 20.61 -9.67 9.53
C GLY A 573 21.21 -8.31 9.82
N ILE A 574 20.42 -7.29 9.53
CA ILE A 574 20.71 -5.92 9.94
C ILE A 574 20.99 -5.78 11.45
N GLU A 575 20.38 -6.61 12.29
CA GLU A 575 20.60 -6.60 13.74
C GLU A 575 22.06 -6.89 14.12
N GLN A 576 22.75 -7.75 13.35
CA GLN A 576 24.17 -8.01 13.61
C GLN A 576 25.04 -6.81 13.21
N ILE A 577 24.71 -6.17 12.08
CA ILE A 577 25.41 -4.96 11.66
C ILE A 577 25.21 -3.85 12.69
N GLU A 578 24.00 -3.69 13.24
CA GLU A 578 23.70 -2.79 14.36
C GLU A 578 24.54 -3.14 15.61
N GLU A 579 24.50 -4.38 16.09
CA GLU A 579 25.26 -4.84 17.26
C GLU A 579 26.79 -4.65 17.08
N GLU A 580 27.31 -4.93 15.89
CA GLU A 580 28.73 -4.71 15.56
C GLU A 580 29.08 -3.23 15.50
N THR A 581 28.24 -2.42 14.86
CA THR A 581 28.41 -0.96 14.77
C THR A 581 28.45 -0.36 16.17
N GLN A 582 27.50 -0.71 17.05
CA GLN A 582 27.46 -0.22 18.43
C GLN A 582 28.69 -0.66 19.25
N LYS A 583 29.25 -1.84 18.97
CA LYS A 583 30.49 -2.32 19.62
C LYS A 583 31.73 -1.56 19.14
N ILE A 584 31.79 -1.22 17.86
CA ILE A 584 32.90 -0.46 17.25
C ILE A 584 32.83 1.00 17.71
N PHE A 585 31.67 1.64 17.61
CA PHE A 585 31.43 3.04 17.97
C PHE A 585 30.66 3.15 19.28
N LYS A 586 31.34 2.88 20.40
CA LYS A 586 30.69 2.80 21.73
C LYS A 586 30.07 4.12 22.21
N GLU A 587 30.63 5.24 21.77
CA GLU A 587 30.18 6.58 22.17
C GLU A 587 29.09 7.12 21.24
N ALA A 588 28.93 6.54 20.05
CA ALA A 588 27.96 6.99 19.06
C ALA A 588 26.55 6.43 19.34
N GLN A 589 25.54 7.26 19.09
CA GLN A 589 24.14 6.84 19.09
C GLN A 589 23.81 6.10 17.78
N VAL A 590 23.65 4.78 17.87
CA VAL A 590 23.30 3.91 16.74
C VAL A 590 21.81 3.58 16.78
N GLU A 591 21.11 3.87 15.70
CA GLU A 591 19.67 3.60 15.56
C GLU A 591 19.38 2.67 14.38
N ARG A 592 18.37 1.80 14.52
CA ARG A 592 17.98 0.83 13.49
C ARG A 592 16.69 1.19 12.75
N MET A 593 16.78 1.21 11.42
CA MET A 593 15.64 1.45 10.53
C MET A 593 15.30 0.25 9.63
N ASP A 594 14.35 -0.56 10.07
CA ASP A 594 13.81 -1.67 9.29
C ASP A 594 12.30 -1.89 9.55
N VAL A 595 11.64 -2.70 8.71
CA VAL A 595 10.17 -2.89 8.81
C VAL A 595 9.78 -3.44 10.17
N ASP A 596 10.62 -4.27 10.81
CA ASP A 596 10.30 -4.84 12.11
C ASP A 596 10.49 -3.82 13.24
N SER A 597 11.52 -2.98 13.23
CA SER A 597 11.67 -1.89 14.21
C SER A 597 10.54 -0.86 14.10
N MET A 598 10.04 -0.63 12.88
CA MET A 598 9.02 0.38 12.59
C MET A 598 7.56 -0.09 12.79
N ARG A 599 7.30 -1.31 13.31
CA ARG A 599 5.93 -1.80 13.53
C ARG A 599 5.19 -1.10 14.67
N LYS A 600 5.91 -0.54 15.65
CA LYS A 600 5.30 0.13 16.82
C LYS A 600 4.70 1.47 16.38
N LYS A 601 3.52 1.80 16.93
CA LYS A 601 2.87 3.11 16.71
C LYS A 601 3.86 4.23 17.07
N PHE A 602 4.02 5.22 16.19
CA PHE A 602 4.96 6.36 16.33
C PHE A 602 6.47 6.05 16.26
N ALA A 603 6.90 4.81 16.00
CA ALA A 603 8.33 4.49 15.93
C ALA A 603 9.07 5.27 14.83
N TYR A 604 8.43 5.42 13.67
CA TYR A 604 8.99 6.16 12.54
C TYR A 604 9.18 7.64 12.85
N GLU A 605 8.18 8.26 13.50
CA GLU A 605 8.22 9.70 13.82
C GLU A 605 9.30 10.00 14.86
N LYS A 606 9.42 9.17 15.89
CA LYS A 606 10.48 9.31 16.89
C LYS A 606 11.88 9.15 16.29
N LEU A 607 12.07 8.16 15.41
CA LEU A 607 13.37 8.00 14.75
C LEU A 607 13.66 9.18 13.83
N TYR A 608 12.64 9.70 13.11
CA TYR A 608 12.78 10.88 12.28
C TYR A 608 13.25 12.10 13.08
N GLU A 609 12.60 12.38 14.21
CA GLU A 609 12.97 13.47 15.13
C GLU A 609 14.42 13.32 15.63
N LYS A 610 14.85 12.10 15.97
CA LYS A 610 16.23 11.82 16.39
C LYS A 610 17.26 12.07 15.29
N ILE A 611 16.94 11.72 14.05
CA ILE A 611 17.85 11.96 12.93
C ILE A 611 17.91 13.46 12.63
N GLU A 612 16.75 14.14 12.60
CA GLU A 612 16.67 15.58 12.34
C GLU A 612 17.38 16.42 13.41
N SER A 613 17.23 16.07 14.69
CA SER A 613 17.91 16.74 15.82
C SER A 613 19.42 16.44 15.90
N GLY A 614 19.93 15.49 15.11
CA GLY A 614 21.32 15.05 15.18
C GLY A 614 21.61 14.05 16.32
N GLU A 615 20.60 13.66 17.11
CA GLU A 615 20.76 12.66 18.17
C GLU A 615 21.17 11.28 17.65
N ALA A 616 20.68 10.89 16.46
CA ALA A 616 21.07 9.64 15.82
C ALA A 616 22.31 9.86 14.93
N GLU A 617 23.49 9.55 15.43
CA GLU A 617 24.76 9.76 14.71
C GLU A 617 25.00 8.71 13.62
N ILE A 618 24.58 7.45 13.87
CA ILE A 618 24.64 6.37 12.89
C ILE A 618 23.26 5.74 12.72
N VAL A 619 22.78 5.66 11.48
CA VAL A 619 21.52 4.98 11.15
C VAL A 619 21.83 3.72 10.35
N VAL A 620 21.60 2.55 10.96
CA VAL A 620 21.73 1.26 10.28
C VAL A 620 20.36 0.88 9.71
N GLY A 621 20.27 0.63 8.40
CA GLY A 621 18.98 0.33 7.80
C GLY A 621 19.03 -0.41 6.48
N THR A 622 17.83 -0.78 6.05
CA THR A 622 17.59 -1.55 4.83
C THR A 622 17.06 -0.63 3.74
N GLN A 623 16.34 -1.17 2.75
CA GLN A 623 15.63 -0.39 1.74
C GLN A 623 14.77 0.74 2.32
N MET A 624 14.29 0.64 3.56
CA MET A 624 13.53 1.72 4.19
C MET A 624 14.29 3.06 4.30
N ILE A 625 15.62 3.06 4.44
CA ILE A 625 16.41 4.30 4.52
C ILE A 625 16.34 5.10 3.20
N SER A 626 16.21 4.39 2.08
CA SER A 626 16.21 5.04 0.75
C SER A 626 14.95 5.89 0.49
N LYS A 627 13.86 5.63 1.21
CA LYS A 627 12.52 6.16 0.89
C LYS A 627 12.15 7.39 1.73
N GLY A 628 11.81 8.50 1.07
CA GLY A 628 11.02 9.60 1.66
C GLY A 628 11.64 10.40 2.81
N LEU A 629 12.92 10.19 3.13
CA LEU A 629 13.62 10.88 4.20
C LEU A 629 14.54 11.97 3.67
N ASP A 630 14.40 13.21 4.13
CA ASP A 630 15.35 14.28 3.83
C ASP A 630 16.04 14.71 5.12
N PHE A 631 17.38 14.69 5.13
CA PHE A 631 18.20 14.95 6.31
C PHE A 631 19.45 15.73 5.94
N ASP A 632 19.64 16.86 6.60
CA ASP A 632 20.66 17.85 6.23
C ASP A 632 22.09 17.45 6.63
N ASN A 633 22.23 16.64 7.69
CA ASN A 633 23.51 16.36 8.35
C ASN A 633 24.16 15.04 7.92
N ILE A 634 23.56 14.31 6.97
CA ILE A 634 24.10 13.05 6.48
C ILE A 634 25.15 13.34 5.40
N GLU A 635 26.41 13.01 5.67
CA GLU A 635 27.53 13.21 4.73
C GLU A 635 28.17 11.90 4.25
N LEU A 636 27.95 10.78 4.95
CA LEU A 636 28.56 9.50 4.63
C LEU A 636 27.52 8.37 4.53
N VAL A 637 27.64 7.57 3.47
CA VAL A 637 26.93 6.30 3.30
C VAL A 637 27.96 5.16 3.24
N ALA A 638 27.80 4.16 4.10
CA ALA A 638 28.63 2.97 4.16
C ALA A 638 27.81 1.73 3.81
N ILE A 639 28.33 0.91 2.89
CA ILE A 639 27.76 -0.38 2.50
C ILE A 639 28.79 -1.47 2.84
N PRO A 640 28.76 -2.03 4.06
CA PRO A 640 29.79 -2.97 4.53
C PRO A 640 29.81 -4.30 3.76
N LYS A 641 28.69 -4.68 3.13
CA LYS A 641 28.57 -5.92 2.35
C LYS A 641 27.71 -5.72 1.12
N ALA A 642 28.30 -5.15 0.06
CA ALA A 642 27.58 -4.90 -1.17
C ALA A 642 27.21 -6.18 -1.93
N ASP A 643 28.00 -7.26 -1.78
CA ASP A 643 27.74 -8.58 -2.37
C ASP A 643 26.35 -9.14 -2.05
N ALA A 644 25.84 -8.87 -0.84
CA ALA A 644 24.54 -9.33 -0.39
C ALA A 644 23.37 -8.71 -1.18
N LEU A 645 23.61 -7.66 -1.97
CA LEU A 645 22.64 -7.07 -2.89
C LEU A 645 22.57 -7.82 -4.22
N LEU A 646 23.67 -8.48 -4.62
CA LEU A 646 23.82 -9.12 -5.94
C LEU A 646 23.49 -10.62 -5.90
N TYR A 647 23.83 -11.32 -4.82
CA TYR A 647 23.61 -12.77 -4.70
C TYR A 647 22.18 -13.15 -4.29
N VAL A 648 21.20 -12.59 -5.01
CA VAL A 648 19.79 -12.96 -4.94
C VAL A 648 19.42 -13.71 -6.22
N GLN A 649 18.67 -14.80 -6.12
CA GLN A 649 18.20 -15.58 -7.28
C GLN A 649 17.08 -14.85 -8.03
N ASP A 650 17.38 -13.69 -8.58
CA ASP A 650 16.49 -12.83 -9.36
C ASP A 650 17.33 -12.08 -10.40
N PHE A 651 16.95 -12.14 -11.67
CA PHE A 651 17.68 -11.47 -12.75
C PHE A 651 17.67 -9.93 -12.61
N ARG A 652 16.81 -9.38 -11.75
CA ARG A 652 16.75 -7.95 -11.44
C ARG A 652 17.66 -7.56 -10.26
N ALA A 653 18.50 -8.47 -9.75
CA ALA A 653 19.35 -8.20 -8.60
C ALA A 653 20.26 -6.99 -8.81
N GLU A 654 20.95 -6.90 -9.95
CA GLU A 654 21.84 -5.77 -10.26
C GLU A 654 21.08 -4.45 -10.40
N GLU A 655 19.94 -4.45 -11.09
CA GLU A 655 19.07 -3.27 -11.20
C GLU A 655 18.65 -2.77 -9.80
N ARG A 656 18.20 -3.67 -8.92
CA ARG A 656 17.78 -3.30 -7.57
C ARG A 656 18.94 -2.82 -6.71
N ALA A 657 20.12 -3.42 -6.87
CA ALA A 657 21.33 -2.97 -6.19
C ALA A 657 21.69 -1.54 -6.63
N TYR A 658 21.69 -1.28 -7.94
CA TYR A 658 21.88 0.07 -8.49
C TYR A 658 20.88 1.08 -7.95
N GLN A 659 19.58 0.77 -8.01
CA GLN A 659 18.50 1.63 -7.53
C GLN A 659 18.68 1.98 -6.06
N LEU A 660 18.92 0.96 -5.23
CA LEU A 660 19.10 1.14 -3.79
C LEU A 660 20.36 1.95 -3.45
N ILE A 661 21.51 1.61 -4.06
CA ILE A 661 22.77 2.33 -3.83
C ILE A 661 22.60 3.79 -4.24
N THR A 662 22.08 4.07 -5.43
CA THR A 662 21.94 5.42 -5.96
C THR A 662 20.97 6.27 -5.12
N GLN A 663 19.85 5.69 -4.67
CA GLN A 663 18.88 6.41 -3.83
C GLN A 663 19.45 6.77 -2.47
N VAL A 664 20.14 5.83 -1.81
CA VAL A 664 20.76 6.09 -0.51
C VAL A 664 21.91 7.07 -0.65
N SER A 665 22.73 6.93 -1.70
CA SER A 665 23.80 7.89 -2.06
C SER A 665 23.23 9.29 -2.28
N GLY A 666 22.04 9.37 -2.88
CA GLY A 666 21.30 10.61 -3.05
C GLY A 666 20.89 11.32 -1.76
N ARG A 667 21.01 10.69 -0.59
CA ARG A 667 20.77 11.29 0.74
C ARG A 667 22.04 11.92 1.32
N ALA A 668 23.22 11.51 0.87
CA ALA A 668 24.49 12.03 1.37
C ALA A 668 24.84 13.39 0.75
N GLY A 669 25.24 14.34 1.61
CA GLY A 669 25.79 15.64 1.23
C GLY A 669 24.80 16.49 0.43
N ARG A 670 23.50 16.39 0.72
CA ARG A 670 22.45 17.13 0.01
C ARG A 670 22.59 18.64 0.09
N ASN A 671 23.00 19.17 1.25
CA ASN A 671 23.19 20.61 1.44
C ASN A 671 24.66 21.01 1.35
N SER A 672 25.58 20.14 1.79
CA SER A 672 27.01 20.46 1.84
C SER A 672 27.76 20.18 0.53
N GLY A 673 27.22 19.34 -0.36
CA GLY A 673 27.89 18.89 -1.59
C GLY A 673 29.11 18.01 -1.35
N LYS A 674 29.35 17.57 -0.11
CA LYS A 674 30.54 16.78 0.29
C LYS A 674 30.23 15.31 0.57
N GLY A 675 29.14 14.79 0.00
CA GLY A 675 28.71 13.41 0.22
C GLY A 675 29.76 12.38 -0.21
N LYS A 676 30.02 11.38 0.62
CA LYS A 676 30.92 10.26 0.33
C LYS A 676 30.19 8.92 0.47
N ILE A 677 30.43 8.00 -0.45
CA ILE A 677 29.85 6.66 -0.44
C ILE A 677 30.95 5.61 -0.49
N TYR A 678 30.95 4.74 0.52
CA TYR A 678 31.90 3.65 0.63
C TYR A 678 31.20 2.32 0.37
N ILE A 679 31.58 1.65 -0.73
CA ILE A 679 31.06 0.35 -1.14
C ILE A 679 32.10 -0.71 -0.81
N GLN A 680 31.87 -1.49 0.22
CA GLN A 680 32.75 -2.59 0.60
C GLN A 680 32.24 -3.92 0.02
N THR A 681 33.11 -4.62 -0.70
CA THR A 681 32.78 -5.88 -1.40
C THR A 681 33.96 -6.85 -1.47
N TYR A 682 33.65 -8.14 -1.58
CA TYR A 682 34.63 -9.18 -1.92
C TYR A 682 35.06 -9.17 -3.40
N ASN A 683 34.25 -8.58 -4.28
CA ASN A 683 34.51 -8.50 -5.71
C ASN A 683 34.52 -7.03 -6.20
N PRO A 684 35.60 -6.28 -5.96
CA PRO A 684 35.68 -4.86 -6.31
C PRO A 684 35.65 -4.60 -7.83
N TYR A 685 35.97 -5.61 -8.65
CA TYR A 685 35.96 -5.53 -10.12
C TYR A 685 34.62 -5.93 -10.75
N HIS A 686 33.56 -6.05 -9.95
CA HIS A 686 32.23 -6.33 -10.49
C HIS A 686 31.78 -5.17 -11.39
N PRO A 687 31.33 -5.42 -12.65
CA PRO A 687 31.02 -4.37 -13.62
C PRO A 687 30.07 -3.29 -13.10
N LEU A 688 29.05 -3.69 -12.34
CA LEU A 688 28.11 -2.76 -11.72
C LEU A 688 28.78 -1.68 -10.87
N PHE A 689 29.76 -2.02 -10.02
CA PHE A 689 30.38 -1.05 -9.11
C PHE A 689 31.26 -0.06 -9.86
N GLU A 690 31.96 -0.51 -10.90
CA GLU A 690 32.71 0.37 -11.81
C GLU A 690 31.79 1.35 -12.52
N LEU A 691 30.66 0.87 -13.06
CA LEU A 691 29.69 1.72 -13.74
C LEU A 691 29.02 2.75 -12.81
N ILE A 692 28.75 2.38 -11.55
CA ILE A 692 28.24 3.32 -10.53
C ILE A 692 29.26 4.45 -10.29
N LYS A 693 30.56 4.10 -10.21
CA LYS A 693 31.64 5.07 -10.01
C LYS A 693 31.81 6.04 -11.18
N GLU A 694 31.47 5.65 -12.41
CA GLU A 694 31.48 6.53 -13.58
C GLU A 694 30.33 7.55 -13.62
N GLU A 695 29.30 7.38 -12.77
CA GLU A 695 28.12 8.25 -12.68
C GLU A 695 27.34 8.44 -14.00
N ASN A 696 27.50 7.50 -14.95
CA ASN A 696 26.82 7.56 -16.25
C ASN A 696 25.61 6.61 -16.28
N SER A 697 24.42 7.16 -15.99
CA SER A 697 23.18 6.37 -15.98
C SER A 697 22.91 5.69 -17.34
N ALA A 698 23.22 6.35 -18.46
CA ALA A 698 22.95 5.80 -19.80
C ALA A 698 23.75 4.52 -20.05
N LYS A 699 25.03 4.48 -19.66
CA LYS A 699 25.88 3.29 -19.75
C LYS A 699 25.38 2.16 -18.85
N ILE A 700 24.91 2.47 -17.64
CA ILE A 700 24.34 1.48 -16.71
C ILE A 700 23.10 0.82 -17.33
N TYR A 701 22.17 1.62 -17.86
CA TYR A 701 20.98 1.07 -18.52
C TYR A 701 21.33 0.29 -19.79
N GLU A 702 22.35 0.70 -20.55
CA GLU A 702 22.85 -0.07 -21.69
C GLU A 702 23.39 -1.44 -21.27
N HIS A 703 24.17 -1.49 -20.18
CA HIS A 703 24.66 -2.74 -19.59
C HIS A 703 23.51 -3.68 -19.23
N PHE A 704 22.52 -3.19 -18.47
CA PHE A 704 21.34 -3.98 -18.10
C PHE A 704 20.55 -4.45 -19.33
N LEU A 705 20.33 -3.59 -20.32
CA LEU A 705 19.60 -3.96 -21.51
C LEU A 705 20.32 -5.03 -22.32
N LYS A 706 21.64 -4.92 -22.49
CA LYS A 706 22.45 -5.90 -23.21
C LYS A 706 22.38 -7.28 -22.55
N GLU A 707 22.54 -7.33 -21.23
CA GLU A 707 22.44 -8.59 -20.48
C GLU A 707 21.03 -9.20 -20.62
N ARG A 708 19.99 -8.40 -20.42
CA ARG A 708 18.61 -8.88 -20.53
C ARG A 708 18.23 -9.33 -21.92
N GLU A 709 18.79 -8.72 -22.96
CA GLU A 709 18.61 -9.16 -24.34
C GLU A 709 19.25 -10.55 -24.56
N GLN A 710 20.50 -10.72 -24.13
CA GLN A 710 21.25 -11.96 -24.27
C GLN A 710 20.57 -13.15 -23.57
N PHE A 711 20.00 -12.96 -22.39
CA PHE A 711 19.35 -14.02 -21.62
C PHE A 711 17.83 -14.09 -21.78
N LEU A 712 17.27 -13.32 -22.72
CA LEU A 712 15.83 -13.26 -23.00
C LEU A 712 15.03 -12.95 -21.72
N TYR A 713 15.26 -11.76 -21.15
CA TYR A 713 14.55 -11.21 -20.01
C TYR A 713 13.77 -9.93 -20.39
N PRO A 714 12.76 -9.52 -19.60
CA PRO A 714 12.06 -8.25 -19.80
C PRO A 714 13.04 -7.06 -19.81
N PRO A 715 12.96 -6.13 -20.76
CA PRO A 715 11.78 -5.81 -21.56
C PRO A 715 11.72 -6.47 -22.94
N PHE A 716 12.59 -7.43 -23.27
CA PHE A 716 12.62 -8.07 -24.61
C PHE A 716 11.60 -9.20 -24.75
N VAL A 717 11.34 -9.91 -23.64
CA VAL A 717 10.27 -10.92 -23.55
C VAL A 717 9.25 -10.54 -22.47
N LYS A 718 8.16 -11.31 -22.42
CA LYS A 718 7.14 -11.27 -21.37
C LYS A 718 7.27 -12.54 -20.54
N LEU A 719 7.42 -12.39 -19.23
CA LEU A 719 7.48 -13.53 -18.32
C LEU A 719 6.09 -13.84 -17.77
N VAL A 720 5.72 -15.11 -17.77
CA VAL A 720 4.53 -15.60 -17.06
C VAL A 720 4.94 -16.75 -16.17
N LEU A 721 4.81 -16.58 -14.86
CA LEU A 721 5.05 -17.65 -13.89
C LEU A 721 3.72 -18.31 -13.53
N ILE A 722 3.66 -19.63 -13.64
CA ILE A 722 2.52 -20.44 -13.21
C ILE A 722 2.94 -21.22 -11.97
N GLU A 723 2.28 -21.00 -10.85
CA GLU A 723 2.48 -21.76 -9.61
C GLU A 723 1.31 -22.73 -9.41
N LEU A 724 1.63 -24.00 -9.18
CA LEU A 724 0.66 -25.04 -8.82
C LEU A 724 0.85 -25.42 -7.35
N LYS A 725 -0.24 -25.49 -6.58
CA LYS A 725 -0.20 -25.76 -5.14
C LYS A 725 -1.19 -26.85 -4.75
N HIS A 726 -0.75 -27.83 -3.95
CA HIS A 726 -1.62 -28.90 -3.45
C HIS A 726 -1.06 -29.59 -2.19
N ARG A 727 -1.93 -30.21 -1.38
CA ARG A 727 -1.52 -30.90 -0.13
C ARG A 727 -0.78 -32.23 -0.36
N LYS A 728 -1.05 -32.90 -1.48
CA LYS A 728 -0.42 -34.17 -1.87
C LYS A 728 0.62 -33.91 -2.95
N GLU A 729 1.89 -34.16 -2.66
CA GLU A 729 3.03 -33.89 -3.56
C GLU A 729 3.00 -34.73 -4.84
N GLU A 730 2.79 -36.05 -4.75
CA GLU A 730 2.75 -36.93 -5.93
C GLU A 730 1.68 -36.50 -6.95
N LYS A 731 0.50 -36.13 -6.45
CA LYS A 731 -0.59 -35.61 -7.29
C LYS A 731 -0.19 -34.29 -7.96
N LEU A 732 0.49 -33.41 -7.22
CA LEU A 732 0.96 -32.14 -7.74
C LEU A 732 2.02 -32.32 -8.82
N GLN A 733 2.97 -33.22 -8.61
CA GLN A 733 4.03 -33.53 -9.56
C GLN A 733 3.47 -34.09 -10.88
N ARG A 734 2.54 -35.06 -10.81
CA ARG A 734 1.87 -35.58 -12.02
C ARG A 734 1.10 -34.49 -12.76
N ALA A 735 0.44 -33.61 -12.02
CA ALA A 735 -0.31 -32.52 -12.60
C ALA A 735 0.57 -31.43 -13.23
N SER A 736 1.69 -31.06 -12.60
CA SER A 736 2.62 -30.08 -13.16
C SER A 736 3.28 -30.61 -14.43
N GLN A 737 3.65 -31.90 -14.46
CA GLN A 737 4.10 -32.59 -15.67
C GLN A 737 3.03 -32.58 -16.76
N PHE A 738 1.79 -32.92 -16.43
CA PHE A 738 0.68 -32.88 -17.38
C PHE A 738 0.47 -31.47 -17.95
N LEU A 739 0.42 -30.43 -17.11
CA LEU A 739 0.28 -29.05 -17.58
C LEU A 739 1.44 -28.65 -18.51
N SER A 740 2.67 -29.04 -18.19
CA SER A 740 3.82 -28.80 -19.06
C SER A 740 3.65 -29.45 -20.44
N SER A 741 3.19 -30.70 -20.49
CA SER A 741 2.92 -31.39 -21.76
C SER A 741 1.83 -30.69 -22.57
N VAL A 742 0.78 -30.19 -21.91
CA VAL A 742 -0.29 -29.41 -22.56
C VAL A 742 0.24 -28.06 -23.07
N LEU A 743 1.13 -27.40 -22.33
CA LEU A 743 1.78 -26.17 -22.78
C LEU A 743 2.67 -26.43 -24.01
N GLN A 744 3.44 -27.52 -24.01
CA GLN A 744 4.33 -27.90 -25.14
C GLN A 744 3.56 -28.23 -26.44
N LYS A 745 2.28 -28.59 -26.35
CA LYS A 745 1.39 -28.79 -27.51
C LYS A 745 1.15 -27.49 -28.28
N TYR A 746 1.12 -26.35 -27.58
CA TYR A 746 0.71 -25.06 -28.16
C TYR A 746 1.83 -24.02 -28.21
N LEU A 747 2.73 -24.04 -27.23
CA LEU A 747 3.83 -23.09 -27.09
C LEU A 747 5.16 -23.73 -27.53
N PRO A 748 6.06 -22.96 -28.18
CA PRO A 748 7.39 -23.46 -28.53
C PRO A 748 8.17 -23.89 -27.29
N LEU A 749 8.84 -25.05 -27.37
CA LEU A 749 9.61 -25.61 -26.26
C LEU A 749 10.61 -24.64 -25.60
N PRO A 750 11.37 -23.80 -26.34
CA PRO A 750 12.29 -22.83 -25.72
C PRO A 750 11.60 -21.76 -24.85
N CYS A 751 10.29 -21.57 -24.99
CA CYS A 751 9.52 -20.63 -24.18
C CYS A 751 9.12 -21.22 -22.83
N ILE A 752 9.28 -22.53 -22.59
CA ILE A 752 8.78 -23.22 -21.40
C ILE A 752 9.96 -23.69 -20.55
N LEU A 753 10.04 -23.21 -19.32
CA LEU A 753 11.03 -23.63 -18.32
C LEU A 753 10.33 -24.29 -17.14
N GLY A 754 10.77 -25.48 -16.77
CA GLY A 754 10.10 -26.33 -15.78
C GLY A 754 9.30 -27.47 -16.44
N PRO A 755 8.46 -28.19 -15.66
CA PRO A 755 8.04 -27.89 -14.30
C PRO A 755 9.11 -28.29 -13.28
N GLU A 756 9.33 -27.44 -12.29
CA GLU A 756 10.27 -27.69 -11.19
C GLU A 756 9.62 -27.42 -9.83
N LYS A 757 10.24 -27.91 -8.75
CA LYS A 757 9.83 -27.51 -7.40
C LYS A 757 10.11 -26.02 -7.24
N ALA A 758 9.17 -25.28 -6.66
CA ALA A 758 9.42 -23.88 -6.32
C ALA A 758 10.63 -23.76 -5.37
N PRO A 759 11.35 -22.62 -5.35
CA PRO A 759 12.48 -22.40 -4.43
C PRO A 759 12.14 -22.71 -2.97
N ILE A 760 10.87 -22.52 -2.60
CA ILE A 760 10.29 -23.05 -1.36
C ILE A 760 9.28 -24.14 -1.72
N GLY A 761 9.71 -25.40 -1.58
CA GLY A 761 8.96 -26.57 -2.03
C GLY A 761 7.62 -26.80 -1.31
N LYS A 762 7.45 -26.27 -0.09
CA LYS A 762 6.20 -26.40 0.69
C LYS A 762 5.94 -25.16 1.55
N ILE A 763 4.72 -24.62 1.49
CA ILE A 763 4.24 -23.54 2.38
C ILE A 763 2.86 -23.91 2.93
N ASN A 764 2.68 -23.81 4.24
CA ASN A 764 1.41 -24.04 4.94
C ASN A 764 0.72 -25.35 4.53
N LEU A 765 1.48 -26.45 4.56
CA LEU A 765 1.07 -27.80 4.14
C LEU A 765 0.70 -27.95 2.66
N LEU A 766 0.99 -26.96 1.82
CA LEU A 766 0.84 -27.03 0.37
C LEU A 766 2.21 -27.15 -0.27
N TYR A 767 2.43 -28.25 -0.96
CA TYR A 767 3.56 -28.39 -1.88
C TYR A 767 3.37 -27.46 -3.06
N GLN A 768 4.47 -27.01 -3.66
CA GLN A 768 4.47 -26.00 -4.72
C GLN A 768 5.40 -26.40 -5.87
N TYR A 769 4.87 -26.39 -7.08
CA TYR A 769 5.63 -26.50 -8.33
C TYR A 769 5.44 -25.22 -9.14
N GLN A 770 6.42 -24.90 -9.97
CA GLN A 770 6.36 -23.74 -10.84
C GLN A 770 6.76 -24.08 -12.28
N ILE A 771 6.19 -23.33 -13.22
CA ILE A 771 6.55 -23.29 -14.64
C ILE A 771 6.76 -21.83 -15.01
N LEU A 772 7.93 -21.48 -15.54
CA LEU A 772 8.23 -20.13 -16.02
C LEU A 772 8.15 -20.10 -17.54
N LEU A 773 7.33 -19.21 -18.07
CA LEU A 773 7.20 -18.99 -19.51
C LEU A 773 7.95 -17.74 -19.93
N LYS A 774 8.82 -17.85 -20.94
CA LYS A 774 9.51 -16.75 -21.61
C LYS A 774 8.86 -16.52 -22.98
N LEU A 775 7.86 -15.63 -23.04
CA LEU A 775 7.08 -15.40 -24.25
C LEU A 775 7.64 -14.21 -25.06
N PRO A 776 7.97 -14.38 -26.35
CA PRO A 776 8.46 -13.29 -27.19
C PRO A 776 7.47 -12.12 -27.26
N ARG A 777 7.98 -10.88 -27.27
CA ARG A 777 7.16 -9.70 -27.54
C ARG A 777 6.93 -9.53 -29.05
N GLY A 778 5.79 -8.93 -29.40
CA GLY A 778 5.47 -8.58 -30.79
C GLY A 778 3.99 -8.76 -31.10
N LYS A 779 3.64 -8.70 -32.40
CA LYS A 779 2.26 -8.84 -32.88
C LYS A 779 1.61 -10.17 -32.47
N LYS A 780 2.41 -11.23 -32.35
CA LYS A 780 1.97 -12.58 -31.97
C LYS A 780 1.84 -12.81 -30.45
N TYR A 781 2.12 -11.80 -29.61
CA TYR A 781 2.04 -11.99 -28.15
C TYR A 781 0.63 -12.37 -27.70
N GLN A 782 -0.40 -11.82 -28.35
CA GLN A 782 -1.79 -12.18 -28.08
C GLN A 782 -2.03 -13.67 -28.39
N GLU A 783 -1.53 -14.19 -29.52
CA GLU A 783 -1.65 -15.60 -29.87
C GLU A 783 -1.02 -16.51 -28.79
N TYR A 784 0.18 -16.18 -28.29
CA TYR A 784 0.81 -16.95 -27.19
C TYR A 784 -0.03 -16.96 -25.92
N LYS A 785 -0.71 -15.85 -25.64
CA LYS A 785 -1.57 -15.74 -24.48
C LYS A 785 -2.87 -16.52 -24.63
N ASP A 786 -3.44 -16.53 -25.82
CA ASP A 786 -4.61 -17.33 -26.16
C ASP A 786 -4.26 -18.84 -26.08
N TYR A 787 -3.08 -19.23 -26.54
CA TYR A 787 -2.55 -20.59 -26.36
C TYR A 787 -2.36 -20.96 -24.89
N LEU A 788 -1.82 -20.06 -24.07
CA LEU A 788 -1.71 -20.27 -22.63
C LEU A 788 -3.09 -20.45 -21.97
N LEU A 789 -4.06 -19.59 -22.31
CA LEU A 789 -5.43 -19.71 -21.83
C LEU A 789 -6.04 -21.07 -22.19
N LYS A 790 -5.88 -21.48 -23.45
CA LYS A 790 -6.34 -22.80 -23.92
C LYS A 790 -5.67 -23.95 -23.17
N SER A 791 -4.37 -23.86 -22.89
CA SER A 791 -3.66 -24.85 -22.08
C SER A 791 -4.21 -24.93 -20.64
N LEU A 792 -4.51 -23.79 -20.03
CA LEU A 792 -5.10 -23.74 -18.69
C LEU A 792 -6.53 -24.29 -18.66
N GLU A 793 -7.32 -24.05 -19.71
CA GLU A 793 -8.66 -24.61 -19.88
C GLU A 793 -8.62 -26.13 -20.02
N GLU A 794 -7.81 -26.68 -20.92
CA GLU A 794 -7.62 -28.14 -21.07
C GLU A 794 -7.16 -28.79 -19.75
N PHE A 795 -6.31 -28.10 -18.98
CA PHE A 795 -5.89 -28.58 -17.66
C PHE A 795 -7.06 -28.63 -16.65
N GLN A 796 -7.91 -27.61 -16.64
CA GLN A 796 -9.05 -27.50 -15.73
C GLN A 796 -10.18 -28.49 -16.03
N GLU A 797 -10.29 -28.97 -17.27
CA GLU A 797 -11.24 -30.01 -17.66
C GLU A 797 -10.94 -31.36 -16.99
N ILE A 798 -9.67 -31.63 -16.67
CA ILE A 798 -9.26 -32.87 -16.02
C ILE A 798 -9.78 -32.92 -14.58
N THR A 799 -10.84 -33.72 -14.38
CA THR A 799 -11.51 -33.91 -13.09
C THR A 799 -10.55 -34.29 -11.95
N ALA A 800 -9.54 -35.11 -12.25
CA ALA A 800 -8.52 -35.52 -11.30
C ALA A 800 -7.73 -34.34 -10.73
N TYR A 801 -7.58 -33.23 -11.46
CA TYR A 801 -6.74 -32.09 -11.07
C TYR A 801 -7.52 -30.87 -10.55
N LYS A 802 -8.86 -30.92 -10.51
CA LYS A 802 -9.72 -29.81 -10.01
C LYS A 802 -9.38 -29.29 -8.60
N SER A 803 -8.76 -30.12 -7.74
CA SER A 803 -8.37 -29.71 -6.38
C SER A 803 -7.05 -28.92 -6.31
N ILE A 804 -6.32 -28.81 -7.41
CA ILE A 804 -5.02 -28.12 -7.48
C ILE A 804 -5.27 -26.63 -7.63
N LYS A 805 -4.63 -25.83 -6.77
CA LYS A 805 -4.68 -24.38 -6.87
C LYS A 805 -3.65 -23.93 -7.90
N ILE A 806 -4.06 -23.05 -8.80
CA ILE A 806 -3.20 -22.46 -9.83
C ILE A 806 -3.19 -20.96 -9.62
N ASP A 807 -1.99 -20.39 -9.54
CA ASP A 807 -1.76 -18.95 -9.52
C ASP A 807 -0.92 -18.58 -10.76
N THR A 808 -1.30 -17.52 -11.46
CA THR A 808 -0.58 -17.03 -12.64
C THR A 808 -0.10 -15.61 -12.39
N PHE A 809 1.19 -15.37 -12.60
CA PHE A 809 1.84 -14.07 -12.43
C PHE A 809 2.30 -13.58 -13.80
N VAL A 810 1.54 -12.67 -14.39
CA VAL A 810 1.90 -12.03 -15.66
C VAL A 810 2.92 -10.91 -15.43
N ASP A 811 3.85 -10.76 -16.38
CA ASP A 811 4.99 -9.85 -16.32
C ASP A 811 5.97 -10.14 -15.17
N PHE A 812 6.10 -11.41 -14.76
CA PHE A 812 6.87 -11.84 -13.58
C PHE A 812 8.24 -11.16 -13.42
#